data_AF-A0A3R6MAE9-F1
#
_entry.id   AF-A0A3R6MAE9-F1
#
_cell.length_a   1.000
_cell.length_b   1.000
_cell.length_c   1.000
_cell.angle_alpha   90.00
_cell.angle_beta   90.00
_cell.angle_gamma   90.00
#
_symmetry.space_group_name_H-M   'P 1'
#
loop_
_entity.id
_entity.type
_entity.pdbx_description
1 polymer ?
#
loop_
_entity_poly.entity_id
_entity_poly.type
_entity_poly.pdbx_seq_one_letter_code
_entity_poly.pdbx_strand_id
1 'polypeptide(L)'
;MNLYIFNELNVAAVYGIGTYIRELAAALKNSDINLCVVNLNSDKPQIKYEKTDGILHLHFPSPVQWDKELQSQWDLYHHNIVYWLRLHIKDKKNLIFHLNYNQKGGLARELKKAFNCQIVLTIHYFNWCFELSGNLTRFNEIIKTQQVAQDEKDIEQQKESIEREKKLFQIVDHLICLSNNTRQILQNYYKLNSNKITTIYNGLTDTIFFIEKSALRQKFHISPDTPIILFVGRLDPSKGLNYALQAFRIILKTYPNCRFIIAGNGRFNLYMTECEDIWMNVTWTGFLSKEKLYELYAIADIGVMPSFHEQCSYVAIEMMMCGLPIIASTTTGLAEMIENKVSGLHIPVIEYADRAEIDSSLLAEKILYLLQHPVETKQMGKNGRRRYLQYYSSDIFRINMLKLYASVSQQRGDDKIKTLIVTGQNNHTWEVSHAAIKQILENSELFKVDVALSPKAGKIMSNFRPDFSLYQLVVLDYNGDRWPEETEKSFLDFVEKGGGVIIYHAANNAFRHWKEYNRIIGFGGWEERNDADGPYIYMKDNQLVYDKKSSGHGGSHGSQHEFVLNCGNPEHPITKGLPTSWRHAQDELYDRMRGPGIIQDVLFWAYSDSTTRGSGRDEIAIFTVNYGKARIFHTTLGHAGNSLENNIAMQCTGFQVTLLRGAEWAATGKVTQPVPDDFPTETTISLRKNYK
;
A
#
# COMPACT_ATOMS: atom_id res chain seq x y z
N MET A 1 -0.92 -19.65 4.40
CA MET A 1 -0.60 -18.22 4.67
C MET A 1 -0.56 -18.04 6.18
N ASN A 2 0.30 -17.18 6.70
CA ASN A 2 0.43 -16.93 8.14
C ASN A 2 -0.09 -15.52 8.47
N LEU A 3 -1.19 -15.44 9.23
CA LEU A 3 -1.86 -14.18 9.55
C LEU A 3 -1.78 -13.90 11.04
N TYR A 4 -1.22 -12.75 11.39
CA TYR A 4 -1.08 -12.26 12.76
C TYR A 4 -1.87 -10.96 12.89
N ILE A 5 -2.97 -10.99 13.65
CA ILE A 5 -3.84 -9.84 13.86
C ILE A 5 -3.45 -9.16 15.17
N PHE A 6 -2.93 -7.95 15.11
CA PHE A 6 -2.61 -7.14 16.28
C PHE A 6 -3.84 -6.39 16.75
N ASN A 7 -4.16 -6.53 18.02
CA ASN A 7 -5.26 -5.84 18.69
C ASN A 7 -4.75 -5.16 19.95
N GLU A 8 -5.12 -3.91 20.19
CA GLU A 8 -4.77 -3.20 21.40
C GLU A 8 -5.93 -3.25 22.42
N LEU A 9 -5.68 -3.85 23.58
CA LEU A 9 -6.69 -3.96 24.64
C LEU A 9 -6.81 -2.60 25.38
N ASN A 10 -7.75 -1.78 24.92
CA ASN A 10 -8.15 -0.53 25.56
C ASN A 10 -9.68 -0.52 25.81
N VAL A 11 -10.23 0.54 26.41
CA VAL A 11 -11.68 0.65 26.69
C VAL A 11 -12.52 0.52 25.41
N ALA A 12 -12.00 0.94 24.24
CA ALA A 12 -12.69 0.78 22.96
C ALA A 12 -12.74 -0.69 22.47
N ALA A 13 -11.84 -1.56 22.94
CA ALA A 13 -11.86 -3.00 22.70
C ALA A 13 -13.05 -3.72 23.40
N VAL A 14 -13.74 -3.04 24.32
CA VAL A 14 -15.01 -3.55 24.89
C VAL A 14 -16.18 -3.36 23.91
N TYR A 15 -16.04 -2.45 22.93
CA TYR A 15 -17.10 -2.04 22.01
C TYR A 15 -16.82 -2.50 20.57
N GLY A 16 -17.11 -1.66 19.56
CA GLY A 16 -17.09 -2.04 18.14
C GLY A 16 -15.75 -2.57 17.62
N ILE A 17 -14.63 -2.03 18.10
CA ILE A 17 -13.28 -2.48 17.70
C ILE A 17 -13.01 -3.92 18.16
N GLY A 18 -13.43 -4.27 19.38
CA GLY A 18 -13.32 -5.63 19.89
C GLY A 18 -14.27 -6.60 19.20
N THR A 19 -15.50 -6.15 18.90
CA THR A 19 -16.46 -6.95 18.11
C THR A 19 -15.87 -7.29 16.74
N TYR A 20 -15.22 -6.34 16.06
CA TYR A 20 -14.55 -6.58 14.78
C TYR A 20 -13.54 -7.73 14.85
N ILE A 21 -12.67 -7.75 15.87
CA ILE A 21 -11.67 -8.82 15.99
C ILE A 21 -12.33 -10.17 16.25
N ARG A 22 -13.38 -10.21 17.08
CA ARG A 22 -14.13 -11.45 17.35
C ARG A 22 -14.81 -11.98 16.09
N GLU A 23 -15.53 -11.12 15.35
CA GLU A 23 -16.20 -11.52 14.12
C GLU A 23 -15.18 -11.90 13.03
N LEU A 24 -14.05 -11.19 12.94
CA LEU A 24 -12.98 -11.54 12.00
C LEU A 24 -12.34 -12.89 12.32
N ALA A 25 -11.99 -13.12 13.59
CA ALA A 25 -11.43 -14.39 14.03
C ALA A 25 -12.41 -15.55 13.79
N ALA A 26 -13.69 -15.36 14.11
CA ALA A 26 -14.74 -16.33 13.86
C ALA A 26 -14.92 -16.62 12.36
N ALA A 27 -14.96 -15.57 11.53
CA ALA A 27 -15.09 -15.68 10.08
C ALA A 27 -13.93 -16.46 9.43
N LEU A 28 -12.72 -16.37 9.98
CA LEU A 28 -11.52 -17.00 9.43
C LEU A 28 -11.20 -18.38 10.01
N LYS A 29 -11.87 -18.80 11.10
CA LYS A 29 -11.57 -20.02 11.88
C LYS A 29 -11.43 -21.30 11.04
N ASN A 30 -12.25 -21.44 9.97
CA ASN A 30 -12.30 -22.63 9.12
C ASN A 30 -11.62 -22.43 7.76
N SER A 31 -10.67 -21.51 7.65
CA SER A 31 -9.89 -21.28 6.43
C SER A 31 -8.50 -21.92 6.51
N ASP A 32 -7.82 -22.07 5.37
CA ASP A 32 -6.42 -22.56 5.30
C ASP A 32 -5.38 -21.53 5.80
N ILE A 33 -5.80 -20.60 6.66
CA ILE A 33 -4.99 -19.54 7.22
C ILE A 33 -4.52 -19.97 8.61
N ASN A 34 -3.20 -19.97 8.81
CA ASN A 34 -2.65 -20.10 10.14
C ASN A 34 -2.82 -18.76 10.88
N LEU A 35 -3.80 -18.71 11.79
CA LEU A 35 -4.27 -17.49 12.43
C LEU A 35 -3.74 -17.36 13.87
N CYS A 36 -3.14 -16.20 14.16
CA CYS A 36 -2.75 -15.79 15.50
C CYS A 36 -3.30 -14.39 15.80
N VAL A 37 -3.86 -14.20 16.99
CA VAL A 37 -4.27 -12.88 17.51
C VAL A 37 -3.26 -12.42 18.54
N VAL A 38 -2.67 -11.25 18.33
CA VAL A 38 -1.67 -10.62 19.20
C VAL A 38 -2.32 -9.47 19.96
N ASN A 39 -2.64 -9.71 21.22
CA ASN A 39 -3.23 -8.75 22.13
C ASN A 39 -2.14 -7.94 22.84
N LEU A 40 -2.07 -6.66 22.52
CA LEU A 40 -1.22 -5.67 23.17
C LEU A 40 -1.92 -5.07 24.39
N ASN A 41 -1.15 -4.55 25.34
CA ASN A 41 -1.65 -3.91 26.57
C ASN A 41 -2.62 -4.78 27.36
N SER A 42 -2.35 -6.10 27.40
CA SER A 42 -3.20 -7.04 28.13
C SER A 42 -3.15 -6.78 29.63
N ASP A 43 -4.27 -7.08 30.28
CA ASP A 43 -4.47 -7.17 31.72
C ASP A 43 -3.73 -8.34 32.41
N LYS A 44 -3.15 -9.25 31.62
CA LYS A 44 -2.35 -10.35 32.15
C LYS A 44 -1.06 -9.80 32.79
N PRO A 45 -0.57 -10.38 33.90
CA PRO A 45 0.63 -9.89 34.59
C PRO A 45 1.94 -10.20 33.84
N GLN A 46 1.92 -11.09 32.86
CA GLN A 46 3.07 -11.54 32.09
C GLN A 46 2.64 -11.97 30.69
N ILE A 47 3.62 -12.22 29.80
CA ILE A 47 3.33 -12.75 28.46
C ILE A 47 2.62 -14.11 28.61
N LYS A 48 1.44 -14.26 28.00
CA LYS A 48 0.63 -15.48 28.06
C LYS A 48 0.20 -15.93 26.68
N TYR A 49 0.19 -17.24 26.47
CA TYR A 49 -0.37 -17.88 25.29
C TYR A 49 -1.63 -18.66 25.67
N GLU A 50 -2.69 -18.48 24.89
CA GLU A 50 -3.97 -19.16 25.07
C GLU A 50 -4.44 -19.68 23.71
N LYS A 51 -5.07 -20.86 23.67
CA LYS A 51 -5.67 -21.38 22.44
C LYS A 51 -7.18 -21.47 22.65
N THR A 52 -7.90 -20.63 21.93
CA THR A 52 -9.37 -20.55 22.01
C THR A 52 -9.91 -20.85 20.63
N ASP A 53 -10.83 -21.82 20.53
CA ASP A 53 -11.45 -22.16 19.25
C ASP A 53 -10.46 -22.52 18.12
N GLY A 54 -9.33 -23.12 18.47
CA GLY A 54 -8.28 -23.47 17.50
C GLY A 54 -7.33 -22.32 17.14
N ILE A 55 -7.63 -21.08 17.54
CA ILE A 55 -6.85 -19.88 17.25
C ILE A 55 -5.87 -19.61 18.40
N LEU A 56 -4.63 -19.27 18.07
CA LEU A 56 -3.63 -18.87 19.05
C LEU A 56 -3.80 -17.40 19.43
N HIS A 57 -3.89 -17.12 20.73
CA HIS A 57 -3.91 -15.77 21.29
C HIS A 57 -2.62 -15.54 22.09
N LEU A 58 -1.89 -14.49 21.74
CA LEU A 58 -0.71 -14.02 22.46
C LEU A 58 -1.07 -12.75 23.22
N HIS A 59 -0.84 -12.73 24.52
CA HIS A 59 -1.14 -11.60 25.39
C HIS A 59 0.15 -10.97 25.87
N PHE A 60 0.40 -9.73 25.48
CA PHE A 60 1.53 -8.94 25.93
C PHE A 60 1.06 -7.96 27.02
N PRO A 61 1.64 -8.02 28.24
CA PRO A 61 1.22 -7.18 29.35
C PRO A 61 1.53 -5.71 29.09
N SER A 62 0.89 -4.81 29.85
CA SER A 62 1.33 -3.41 29.96
C SER A 62 2.60 -3.32 30.83
N PRO A 63 3.66 -2.58 30.42
CA PRO A 63 4.76 -2.15 31.28
C PRO A 63 4.34 -1.60 32.64
N VAL A 64 5.16 -1.91 33.66
CA VAL A 64 4.92 -1.57 35.07
C VAL A 64 5.04 -0.06 35.33
N GLN A 65 5.96 0.62 34.65
CA GLN A 65 6.13 2.08 34.68
C GLN A 65 5.81 2.63 33.28
N TRP A 66 4.52 2.84 33.01
CA TRP A 66 4.05 3.29 31.70
C TRP A 66 3.42 4.69 31.79
N ASP A 67 4.06 5.67 31.16
CA ASP A 67 3.42 6.91 30.71
C ASP A 67 2.99 6.82 29.24
N LYS A 68 1.67 6.73 29.01
CA LYS A 68 1.10 6.46 27.68
C LYS A 68 1.24 7.65 26.72
N GLU A 69 1.56 8.83 27.24
CA GLU A 69 1.81 10.03 26.45
C GLU A 69 3.23 10.05 25.86
N LEU A 70 4.19 9.35 26.49
CA LEU A 70 5.57 9.29 26.01
C LEU A 70 5.73 8.35 24.81
N GLN A 71 5.96 8.92 23.63
CA GLN A 71 6.20 8.16 22.39
C GLN A 71 7.39 7.20 22.49
N SER A 72 8.46 7.57 23.20
CA SER A 72 9.65 6.73 23.39
C SER A 72 9.34 5.41 24.10
N GLN A 73 8.41 5.41 25.07
CA GLN A 73 7.98 4.19 25.76
C GLN A 73 7.18 3.27 24.83
N TRP A 74 6.35 3.84 23.96
CA TRP A 74 5.64 3.07 22.93
C TRP A 74 6.60 2.44 21.92
N ASP A 75 7.61 3.19 21.46
CA ASP A 75 8.59 2.66 20.52
C ASP A 75 9.38 1.50 21.16
N LEU A 76 9.78 1.63 22.43
CA LEU A 76 10.44 0.54 23.17
C LEU A 76 9.51 -0.67 23.36
N TYR A 77 8.25 -0.45 23.69
CA TYR A 77 7.27 -1.51 23.85
C TYR A 77 7.08 -2.30 22.55
N HIS A 78 6.87 -1.61 21.42
CA HIS A 78 6.74 -2.24 20.12
C HIS A 78 8.02 -2.99 19.71
N HIS A 79 9.19 -2.39 19.95
CA HIS A 79 10.48 -3.04 19.68
C HIS A 79 10.62 -4.37 20.42
N ASN A 80 10.31 -4.40 21.72
CA ASN A 80 10.40 -5.61 22.54
C ASN A 80 9.42 -6.71 22.09
N ILE A 81 8.20 -6.34 21.71
CA ILE A 81 7.22 -7.29 21.16
C ILE A 81 7.73 -7.89 19.85
N VAL A 82 8.20 -7.05 18.93
CA VAL A 82 8.69 -7.51 17.62
C VAL A 82 9.94 -8.37 17.77
N TYR A 83 10.85 -8.02 18.69
CA TYR A 83 11.99 -8.85 19.05
C TYR A 83 11.53 -10.24 19.53
N TRP A 84 10.57 -10.29 20.44
CA TRP A 84 10.02 -11.57 20.92
C TRP A 84 9.39 -12.37 19.79
N LEU A 85 8.56 -11.75 18.94
CA LEU A 85 7.94 -12.41 17.79
C LEU A 85 8.99 -12.98 16.83
N ARG A 86 10.11 -12.27 16.60
CA ARG A 86 11.18 -12.73 15.71
C ARG A 86 11.77 -14.08 16.14
N LEU A 87 11.83 -14.33 17.45
CA LEU A 87 12.32 -15.58 18.03
C LEU A 87 11.30 -16.73 17.95
N HIS A 88 9.99 -16.40 17.98
CA HIS A 88 8.91 -17.37 18.16
C HIS A 88 8.14 -17.69 16.87
N ILE A 89 8.08 -16.77 15.90
CA ILE A 89 7.49 -17.05 14.58
C ILE A 89 8.45 -17.94 13.78
N LYS A 90 8.11 -19.23 13.67
CA LYS A 90 8.92 -20.23 12.96
C LYS A 90 8.68 -20.21 11.46
N ASP A 91 7.43 -20.23 11.02
CA ASP A 91 7.08 -20.11 9.60
C ASP A 91 6.92 -18.64 9.21
N LYS A 92 7.86 -18.17 8.38
CA LYS A 92 7.92 -16.79 7.88
C LYS A 92 7.43 -16.67 6.43
N LYS A 93 6.94 -17.76 5.83
CA LYS A 93 6.38 -17.74 4.47
C LYS A 93 5.02 -17.04 4.48
N ASN A 94 4.76 -16.20 3.48
CA ASN A 94 3.49 -15.48 3.28
C ASN A 94 2.94 -14.89 4.58
N LEU A 95 3.77 -14.09 5.26
CA LEU A 95 3.47 -13.48 6.54
C LEU A 95 2.71 -12.16 6.34
N ILE A 96 1.49 -12.12 6.87
CA ILE A 96 0.65 -10.92 6.89
C ILE A 96 0.44 -10.51 8.35
N PHE A 97 0.77 -9.25 8.64
CA PHE A 97 0.42 -8.60 9.90
C PHE A 97 -0.78 -7.68 9.67
N HIS A 98 -1.89 -7.98 10.31
CA HIS A 98 -3.05 -7.11 10.27
C HIS A 98 -3.11 -6.27 11.55
N LEU A 99 -2.83 -4.97 11.42
CA LEU A 99 -2.96 -4.00 12.51
C LEU A 99 -4.42 -3.56 12.65
N ASN A 100 -5.05 -3.94 13.75
CA ASN A 100 -6.39 -3.48 14.10
C ASN A 100 -6.28 -2.22 14.96
N TYR A 101 -6.45 -1.06 14.33
CA TYR A 101 -6.38 0.25 15.00
C TYR A 101 -5.07 0.47 15.79
N ASN A 102 -3.94 0.66 15.07
CA ASN A 102 -2.67 1.10 15.67
C ASN A 102 -2.21 2.40 14.99
N GLN A 103 -2.34 3.54 15.68
CA GLN A 103 -2.09 4.86 15.07
C GLN A 103 -0.65 5.36 15.23
N LYS A 104 0.17 4.77 16.11
CA LYS A 104 1.49 5.33 16.46
C LYS A 104 2.60 4.98 15.46
N GLY A 105 2.34 4.10 14.49
CA GLY A 105 3.27 3.75 13.39
C GLY A 105 4.53 2.98 13.79
N GLY A 106 4.99 3.08 15.04
CA GLY A 106 6.18 2.41 15.55
C GLY A 106 6.14 0.89 15.36
N LEU A 107 5.01 0.27 15.66
CA LEU A 107 4.80 -1.16 15.46
C LEU A 107 4.99 -1.57 13.98
N ALA A 108 4.36 -0.84 13.05
CA ALA A 108 4.48 -1.13 11.63
C ALA A 108 5.94 -1.03 11.14
N ARG A 109 6.69 -0.01 11.61
CA ARG A 109 8.12 0.15 11.29
C ARG A 109 8.95 -1.01 11.80
N GLU A 110 8.76 -1.38 13.07
CA GLU A 110 9.53 -2.48 13.66
C GLU A 110 9.21 -3.82 12.99
N LEU A 111 7.94 -4.08 12.65
CA LEU A 111 7.54 -5.28 11.89
C LEU A 111 8.20 -5.33 10.51
N LYS A 112 8.20 -4.22 9.76
CA LYS A 112 8.88 -4.13 8.45
C LYS A 112 10.38 -4.34 8.54
N LYS A 113 11.04 -3.87 9.60
CA LYS A 113 12.48 -4.10 9.83
C LYS A 113 12.77 -5.56 10.17
N ALA A 114 11.92 -6.21 10.96
CA ALA A 114 12.18 -7.54 11.50
C ALA A 114 11.74 -8.68 10.57
N PHE A 115 10.76 -8.44 9.70
CA PHE A 115 10.16 -9.47 8.86
C PHE A 115 9.97 -8.99 7.43
N ASN A 116 10.28 -9.86 6.48
CA ASN A 116 9.80 -9.73 5.12
C ASN A 116 8.30 -10.11 5.09
N CYS A 117 7.43 -9.12 5.24
CA CYS A 117 5.99 -9.28 5.51
C CYS A 117 5.12 -8.23 4.80
N GLN A 118 3.84 -8.53 4.69
CA GLN A 118 2.80 -7.58 4.31
C GLN A 118 2.09 -7.06 5.57
N ILE A 119 1.74 -5.78 5.58
CA ILE A 119 1.03 -5.11 6.66
C ILE A 119 -0.27 -4.56 6.12
N VAL A 120 -1.36 -5.08 6.67
CA VAL A 120 -2.73 -4.59 6.43
C VAL A 120 -3.15 -3.78 7.64
N LEU A 121 -3.70 -2.58 7.45
CA LEU A 121 -4.22 -1.75 8.53
C LEU A 121 -5.72 -1.51 8.35
N THR A 122 -6.52 -1.83 9.37
CA THR A 122 -7.94 -1.44 9.41
C THR A 122 -8.11 -0.12 10.14
N ILE A 123 -8.71 0.85 9.45
CA ILE A 123 -9.11 2.14 10.00
C ILE A 123 -10.53 2.00 10.56
N HIS A 124 -10.68 2.20 11.87
CA HIS A 124 -11.99 2.21 12.55
C HIS A 124 -12.57 3.61 12.68
N TYR A 125 -11.71 4.61 12.83
CA TYR A 125 -12.04 6.04 12.90
C TYR A 125 -10.76 6.87 12.70
N PHE A 126 -10.92 8.17 12.49
CA PHE A 126 -9.84 9.16 12.56
C PHE A 126 -9.98 9.99 13.84
N ASN A 127 -8.87 10.41 14.45
CA ASN A 127 -8.94 11.15 15.71
C ASN A 127 -9.68 12.48 15.55
N TRP A 128 -9.45 13.18 14.43
CA TRP A 128 -10.12 14.44 14.13
C TRP A 128 -11.66 14.30 14.07
N CYS A 129 -12.20 13.11 13.84
CA CYS A 129 -13.66 12.91 13.83
C CYS A 129 -14.27 13.09 15.23
N PHE A 130 -13.52 12.83 16.30
CA PHE A 130 -14.01 13.09 17.67
C PHE A 130 -13.92 14.57 18.01
N GLU A 131 -12.77 15.18 17.70
CA GLU A 131 -12.46 16.57 18.04
C GLU A 131 -13.31 17.56 17.24
N LEU A 132 -13.59 17.23 15.97
CA LEU A 132 -14.38 18.06 15.07
C LEU A 132 -15.81 17.57 14.90
N SER A 133 -16.26 16.57 15.68
CA SER A 133 -17.58 15.94 15.53
C SER A 133 -17.88 15.49 14.09
N GLY A 134 -16.86 15.00 13.38
CA GLY A 134 -16.95 14.56 11.99
C GLY A 134 -17.05 15.68 10.95
N ASN A 135 -16.92 16.96 11.34
CA ASN A 135 -17.05 18.13 10.47
C ASN A 135 -15.95 18.16 9.40
N LEU A 136 -16.32 17.76 8.19
CA LEU A 136 -15.37 17.62 7.09
C LEU A 136 -14.96 18.99 6.51
N THR A 137 -15.86 19.97 6.58
CA THR A 137 -15.60 21.35 6.17
C THR A 137 -14.45 21.94 6.98
N ARG A 138 -14.54 21.86 8.32
CA ARG A 138 -13.49 22.32 9.24
C ARG A 138 -12.19 21.54 9.09
N PHE A 139 -12.27 20.22 8.92
CA PHE A 139 -11.10 19.40 8.62
C PHE A 139 -10.37 19.88 7.35
N ASN A 140 -11.11 20.16 6.27
CA ASN A 140 -10.56 20.65 5.01
C ASN A 140 -9.88 22.03 5.15
N GLU A 141 -10.42 22.91 5.99
CA GLU A 141 -9.80 24.20 6.31
C GLU A 141 -8.47 24.02 7.04
N ILE A 142 -8.44 23.13 8.05
CA ILE A 142 -7.24 22.86 8.86
C ILE A 142 -6.09 22.34 7.99
N ILE A 143 -6.36 21.39 7.08
CA ILE A 143 -5.31 20.80 6.23
C ILE A 143 -4.82 21.74 5.11
N LYS A 144 -5.64 22.72 4.69
CA LYS A 144 -5.28 23.67 3.61
C LYS A 144 -4.52 24.88 4.12
N THR A 145 -4.78 25.28 5.36
CA THR A 145 -4.21 26.50 5.93
C THR A 145 -2.72 26.33 6.25
N GLN A 146 -1.85 27.10 5.57
CA GLN A 146 -0.39 27.09 5.79
C GLN A 146 0.03 27.90 7.04
N GLN A 147 -0.76 28.89 7.48
CA GLN A 147 -0.48 29.73 8.64
C GLN A 147 -1.41 29.38 9.80
N VAL A 148 -0.87 28.85 10.89
CA VAL A 148 -1.59 28.76 12.17
C VAL A 148 -1.52 30.15 12.80
N ALA A 149 -2.65 30.79 13.07
CA ALA A 149 -2.67 31.97 13.94
C ALA A 149 -2.11 31.54 15.31
N GLN A 150 -1.28 32.39 15.94
CA GLN A 150 -0.45 32.04 17.10
C GLN A 150 -1.21 31.52 18.34
N ASP A 151 -2.54 31.52 18.36
CA ASP A 151 -3.35 31.29 19.57
C ASP A 151 -4.25 30.03 19.57
N GLU A 152 -4.17 29.10 18.60
CA GLU A 152 -4.96 27.86 18.63
C GLU A 152 -4.09 26.60 18.74
N LYS A 153 -3.64 26.31 19.96
CA LYS A 153 -2.88 25.09 20.33
C LYS A 153 -3.54 23.78 19.85
N ASP A 154 -4.86 23.76 19.76
CA ASP A 154 -5.64 22.58 19.35
C ASP A 154 -5.49 22.28 17.85
N ILE A 155 -5.36 23.29 16.98
CA ILE A 155 -5.15 23.10 15.54
C ILE A 155 -3.80 22.45 15.26
N GLU A 156 -2.75 22.89 15.93
CA GLU A 156 -1.41 22.32 15.74
C GLU A 156 -1.38 20.84 16.11
N GLN A 157 -2.01 20.47 17.22
CA GLN A 157 -2.15 19.07 17.63
C GLN A 157 -2.91 18.23 16.59
N GLN A 158 -3.98 18.77 15.99
CA GLN A 158 -4.70 18.09 14.91
C GLN A 158 -3.80 17.86 13.68
N LYS A 159 -3.05 18.88 13.26
CA LYS A 159 -2.11 18.78 12.13
C LYS A 159 -1.04 17.73 12.39
N GLU A 160 -0.44 17.72 13.57
CA GLU A 160 0.53 16.71 13.96
C GLU A 160 -0.06 15.29 13.93
N SER A 161 -1.28 15.10 14.43
CA SER A 161 -1.96 13.81 14.39
C SER A 161 -2.17 13.33 12.95
N ILE A 162 -2.61 14.21 12.05
CA ILE A 162 -2.82 13.90 10.62
C ILE A 162 -1.50 13.53 9.93
N GLU A 163 -0.41 14.25 10.23
CA GLU A 163 0.90 13.92 9.67
C GLU A 163 1.45 12.58 10.17
N ARG A 164 1.16 12.21 11.43
CA ARG A 164 1.50 10.88 11.97
C ARG A 164 0.70 9.78 11.24
N GLU A 165 -0.58 9.99 10.98
CA GLU A 165 -1.42 9.09 10.20
C GLU A 165 -0.88 8.91 8.77
N LYS A 166 -0.53 10.00 8.07
CA LYS A 166 0.07 9.94 6.73
C LYS A 166 1.36 9.12 6.71
N LYS A 167 2.25 9.31 7.69
CA LYS A 167 3.49 8.53 7.81
C LYS A 167 3.19 7.04 8.02
N LEU A 168 2.24 6.70 8.88
CA LEU A 168 1.79 5.31 9.06
C LEU A 168 1.25 4.72 7.75
N PHE A 169 0.40 5.47 7.03
CA PHE A 169 -0.19 5.02 5.78
C PHE A 169 0.83 4.80 4.66
N GLN A 170 2.01 5.43 4.72
CA GLN A 170 3.11 5.15 3.81
C GLN A 170 3.81 3.81 4.11
N ILE A 171 3.89 3.41 5.38
CA ILE A 171 4.60 2.21 5.84
C ILE A 171 3.81 0.92 5.58
N VAL A 172 2.49 0.96 5.78
CA VAL A 172 1.63 -0.22 5.58
C VAL A 172 1.47 -0.53 4.09
N ASP A 173 1.26 -1.78 3.71
CA ASP A 173 1.12 -2.15 2.30
C ASP A 173 -0.32 -1.96 1.81
N HIS A 174 -1.30 -2.22 2.68
CA HIS A 174 -2.71 -2.12 2.33
C HIS A 174 -3.57 -1.55 3.46
N LEU A 175 -4.62 -0.82 3.08
CA LEU A 175 -5.56 -0.18 4.00
C LEU A 175 -6.97 -0.76 3.80
N ILE A 176 -7.57 -1.18 4.91
CA ILE A 176 -8.99 -1.49 4.99
C ILE A 176 -9.71 -0.27 5.56
N CYS A 177 -10.73 0.18 4.85
CA CYS A 177 -11.69 1.17 5.36
C CYS A 177 -13.07 0.53 5.46
N LEU A 178 -13.84 0.95 6.46
CA LEU A 178 -15.13 0.33 6.76
C LEU A 178 -16.32 1.01 6.06
N SER A 179 -16.06 2.04 5.24
CA SER A 179 -17.08 2.73 4.44
C SER A 179 -16.49 3.32 3.16
N ASN A 180 -17.33 3.47 2.12
CA ASN A 180 -16.92 4.17 0.90
C ASN A 180 -16.69 5.66 1.17
N ASN A 181 -17.42 6.26 2.11
CA ASN A 181 -17.12 7.60 2.58
C ASN A 181 -15.69 7.72 3.13
N THR A 182 -15.26 6.79 3.99
CA THR A 182 -13.86 6.75 4.50
C THR A 182 -12.87 6.54 3.35
N ARG A 183 -13.19 5.69 2.36
CA ARG A 183 -12.36 5.53 1.16
C ARG A 183 -12.16 6.86 0.43
N GLN A 184 -13.23 7.61 0.21
CA GLN A 184 -13.17 8.92 -0.43
C GLN A 184 -12.34 9.90 0.41
N ILE A 185 -12.45 9.86 1.74
CA ILE A 185 -11.62 10.71 2.62
C ILE A 185 -10.12 10.41 2.41
N LEU A 186 -9.75 9.13 2.42
CA LEU A 186 -8.37 8.69 2.21
C LEU A 186 -7.82 9.08 0.82
N GLN A 187 -8.66 9.02 -0.22
CA GLN A 187 -8.27 9.41 -1.58
C GLN A 187 -8.17 10.92 -1.74
N ASN A 188 -9.19 11.65 -1.30
CA ASN A 188 -9.33 13.08 -1.60
C ASN A 188 -8.46 13.95 -0.69
N TYR A 189 -8.31 13.58 0.58
CA TYR A 189 -7.60 14.40 1.57
C TYR A 189 -6.23 13.84 1.94
N TYR A 190 -6.12 12.51 2.10
CA TYR A 190 -4.81 11.87 2.36
C TYR A 190 -4.04 11.51 1.08
N LYS A 191 -4.64 11.72 -0.11
CA LYS A 191 -4.00 11.54 -1.44
C LYS A 191 -3.42 10.14 -1.65
N LEU A 192 -4.07 9.12 -1.09
CA LEU A 192 -3.64 7.73 -1.21
C LEU A 192 -4.15 7.08 -2.52
N ASN A 193 -3.32 6.21 -3.10
CA ASN A 193 -3.65 5.49 -4.33
C ASN A 193 -4.84 4.52 -4.09
N SER A 194 -5.79 4.48 -5.04
CA SER A 194 -6.96 3.58 -4.98
C SER A 194 -6.60 2.11 -4.84
N ASN A 195 -5.46 1.67 -5.39
CA ASN A 195 -5.00 0.29 -5.33
C ASN A 195 -4.53 -0.13 -3.93
N LYS A 196 -4.23 0.85 -3.06
CA LYS A 196 -3.82 0.63 -1.66
C LYS A 196 -5.00 0.51 -0.70
N ILE A 197 -6.23 0.80 -1.15
CA ILE A 197 -7.40 0.94 -0.29
C ILE A 197 -8.49 -0.04 -0.74
N THR A 198 -9.01 -0.82 0.20
CA THR A 198 -10.21 -1.63 0.01
C THR A 198 -11.27 -1.27 1.03
N THR A 199 -12.52 -1.12 0.56
CA THR A 199 -13.68 -1.01 1.43
C THR A 199 -14.12 -2.41 1.84
N ILE A 200 -14.12 -2.72 3.14
CA ILE A 200 -14.70 -3.95 3.67
C ILE A 200 -15.59 -3.58 4.84
N TYR A 201 -16.89 -3.80 4.67
CA TYR A 201 -17.88 -3.57 5.72
C TYR A 201 -17.70 -4.53 6.89
N ASN A 202 -18.06 -4.08 8.08
CA ASN A 202 -18.18 -4.96 9.23
C ASN A 202 -19.23 -6.04 8.94
N GLY A 203 -18.92 -7.27 9.33
CA GLY A 203 -19.84 -8.39 9.29
C GLY A 203 -20.27 -8.80 10.68
N LEU A 204 -21.52 -9.23 10.83
CA LEU A 204 -22.02 -9.83 12.06
C LEU A 204 -22.66 -11.18 11.75
N THR A 205 -22.48 -12.13 12.66
CA THR A 205 -23.12 -13.45 12.56
C THR A 205 -24.60 -13.36 12.94
N ASP A 206 -25.46 -13.97 12.12
CA ASP A 206 -26.90 -14.01 12.35
C ASP A 206 -27.22 -15.01 13.46
N THR A 207 -27.44 -14.50 14.67
CA THR A 207 -27.68 -15.31 15.88
C THR A 207 -29.10 -15.15 16.42
N ILE A 208 -30.00 -14.59 15.60
CA ILE A 208 -31.38 -14.38 15.99
C ILE A 208 -32.08 -15.73 16.18
N PHE A 209 -32.57 -15.95 17.38
CA PHE A 209 -33.58 -16.96 17.66
C PHE A 209 -34.96 -16.33 17.49
N PHE A 210 -35.85 -17.00 16.76
CA PHE A 210 -37.20 -16.49 16.54
C PHE A 210 -37.99 -16.54 17.85
N ILE A 211 -38.21 -15.37 18.45
CA ILE A 211 -39.15 -15.18 19.55
C ILE A 211 -40.22 -14.19 19.09
N GLU A 212 -41.48 -14.58 19.20
CA GLU A 212 -42.62 -13.74 18.84
C GLU A 212 -42.61 -12.42 19.65
N LYS A 213 -42.75 -11.29 18.94
CA LYS A 213 -42.74 -9.94 19.54
C LYS A 213 -43.79 -9.79 20.63
N SER A 214 -44.97 -10.40 20.46
CA SER A 214 -46.05 -10.40 21.46
C SER A 214 -45.66 -11.09 22.76
N ALA A 215 -44.98 -12.24 22.69
CA ALA A 215 -44.51 -12.97 23.86
C ALA A 215 -43.45 -12.19 24.64
N LEU A 216 -42.51 -11.53 23.94
CA LEU A 216 -41.52 -10.67 24.58
C LEU A 216 -42.17 -9.42 25.20
N ARG A 217 -43.13 -8.79 24.54
CA ARG A 217 -43.87 -7.65 25.13
C ARG A 217 -44.62 -8.06 26.39
N GLN A 218 -45.25 -9.25 26.40
CA GLN A 218 -45.89 -9.79 27.60
C GLN A 218 -44.89 -10.03 28.74
N LYS A 219 -43.72 -10.60 28.44
CA LYS A 219 -42.62 -10.81 29.40
C LYS A 219 -42.18 -9.51 30.08
N PHE A 220 -42.19 -8.40 29.35
CA PHE A 220 -41.81 -7.08 29.88
C PHE A 220 -42.99 -6.24 30.36
N HIS A 221 -44.20 -6.79 30.40
CA HIS A 221 -45.43 -6.08 30.79
C HIS A 221 -45.70 -4.82 29.95
N ILE A 222 -45.44 -4.90 28.64
CA ILE A 222 -45.65 -3.82 27.68
C ILE A 222 -46.92 -4.09 26.89
N SER A 223 -47.82 -3.10 26.82
CA SER A 223 -49.05 -3.20 26.02
C SER A 223 -48.72 -3.36 24.52
N PRO A 224 -49.50 -4.15 23.76
CA PRO A 224 -49.34 -4.30 22.31
C PRO A 224 -49.34 -2.96 21.55
N ASP A 225 -50.13 -1.99 22.01
CA ASP A 225 -50.30 -0.70 21.32
C ASP A 225 -49.30 0.38 21.78
N THR A 226 -48.45 0.08 22.77
CA THR A 226 -47.42 1.01 23.24
C THR A 226 -46.29 1.11 22.21
N PRO A 227 -46.05 2.30 21.63
CA PRO A 227 -44.90 2.49 20.75
C PRO A 227 -43.60 2.51 21.56
N ILE A 228 -42.57 1.84 21.05
CA ILE A 228 -41.24 1.81 21.65
C ILE A 228 -40.22 2.36 20.68
N ILE A 229 -39.59 3.46 21.09
CA ILE A 229 -38.39 4.00 20.45
C ILE A 229 -37.18 3.43 21.20
N LEU A 230 -36.15 3.03 20.46
CA LEU A 230 -34.94 2.43 21.01
C LEU A 230 -33.69 3.19 20.58
N PHE A 231 -32.88 3.56 21.55
CA PHE A 231 -31.51 4.03 21.36
C PHE A 231 -30.54 3.01 21.92
N VAL A 232 -29.49 2.68 21.17
CA VAL A 232 -28.43 1.78 21.62
C VAL A 232 -27.06 2.39 21.32
N GLY A 233 -26.19 2.45 22.31
CA GLY A 233 -24.82 2.93 22.12
C GLY A 233 -24.18 3.41 23.41
N ARG A 234 -22.92 3.86 23.32
CA ARG A 234 -22.27 4.54 24.45
C ARG A 234 -22.99 5.87 24.72
N LEU A 235 -23.09 6.23 26.00
CA LEU A 235 -23.66 7.51 26.42
C LEU A 235 -22.57 8.58 26.39
N ASP A 236 -22.16 8.93 25.17
CA ASP A 236 -21.20 10.00 24.90
C ASP A 236 -21.80 11.00 23.87
N PRO A 237 -21.38 12.28 23.89
CA PRO A 237 -21.99 13.31 23.04
C PRO A 237 -21.97 12.98 21.54
N SER A 238 -20.98 12.22 21.04
CA SER A 238 -20.89 11.86 19.62
C SER A 238 -22.03 10.97 19.15
N LYS A 239 -22.80 10.35 20.06
CA LYS A 239 -23.96 9.52 19.72
C LYS A 239 -25.28 10.31 19.66
N GLY A 240 -25.27 11.58 20.04
CA GLY A 240 -26.40 12.51 19.87
C GLY A 240 -27.66 12.17 20.66
N LEU A 241 -27.55 11.46 21.79
CA LEU A 241 -28.70 11.10 22.62
C LEU A 241 -29.51 12.32 23.10
N ASN A 242 -28.87 13.46 23.33
CA ASN A 242 -29.53 14.72 23.69
C ASN A 242 -30.58 15.14 22.63
N TYR A 243 -30.25 15.00 21.34
CA TYR A 243 -31.16 15.33 20.25
C TYR A 243 -32.35 14.36 20.20
N ALA A 244 -32.12 13.06 20.44
CA ALA A 244 -33.19 12.08 20.54
C ALA A 244 -34.13 12.35 21.73
N LEU A 245 -33.59 12.76 22.88
CA LEU A 245 -34.39 13.12 24.06
C LEU A 245 -35.25 14.37 23.80
N GLN A 246 -34.68 15.40 23.18
CA GLN A 246 -35.43 16.59 22.78
C GLN A 246 -36.54 16.25 21.76
N ALA A 247 -36.26 15.41 20.78
CA ALA A 247 -37.26 14.91 19.84
C ALA A 247 -38.36 14.12 20.56
N PHE A 248 -38.00 13.29 21.54
CA PHE A 248 -38.94 12.48 22.31
C PHE A 248 -39.97 13.32 23.10
N ARG A 249 -39.56 14.47 23.66
CA ARG A 249 -40.48 15.43 24.29
C ARG A 249 -41.58 15.90 23.33
N ILE A 250 -41.24 16.13 22.06
CA ILE A 250 -42.20 16.53 21.02
C ILE A 250 -43.16 15.39 20.74
N ILE A 251 -42.66 14.16 20.65
CA ILE A 251 -43.46 12.96 20.36
C ILE A 251 -44.51 12.70 21.43
N LEU A 252 -44.17 12.90 22.72
CA LEU A 252 -45.11 12.68 23.83
C LEU A 252 -46.35 13.58 23.78
N LYS A 253 -46.31 14.71 23.07
CA LYS A 253 -47.49 15.57 22.86
C LYS A 253 -48.56 14.89 22.00
N THR A 254 -48.16 13.98 21.11
CA THR A 254 -49.06 13.23 20.21
C THR A 254 -49.27 11.78 20.67
N TYR A 255 -48.22 11.15 21.23
CA TYR A 255 -48.25 9.78 21.74
C TYR A 255 -47.82 9.75 23.22
N PRO A 256 -48.68 10.13 24.18
CA PRO A 256 -48.31 10.23 25.60
C PRO A 256 -47.91 8.88 26.23
N ASN A 257 -48.38 7.77 25.66
CA ASN A 257 -48.02 6.41 26.10
C ASN A 257 -46.74 5.86 25.45
N CYS A 258 -46.06 6.63 24.59
CA CYS A 258 -44.82 6.21 23.94
C CYS A 258 -43.71 5.99 24.99
N ARG A 259 -42.87 4.98 24.75
CA ARG A 259 -41.73 4.62 25.60
C ARG A 259 -40.42 4.84 24.86
N PHE A 260 -39.44 5.39 25.54
CA PHE A 260 -38.08 5.48 25.02
C PHE A 260 -37.12 4.63 25.84
N ILE A 261 -36.58 3.58 25.23
CA ILE A 261 -35.63 2.68 25.88
C ILE A 261 -34.22 3.09 25.44
N ILE A 262 -33.33 3.27 26.42
CA ILE A 262 -31.93 3.63 26.22
C ILE A 262 -31.07 2.49 26.75
N ALA A 263 -30.35 1.83 25.83
CA ALA A 263 -29.41 0.76 26.14
C ALA A 263 -27.97 1.19 25.90
N GLY A 264 -27.18 1.24 26.97
CA GLY A 264 -25.88 1.88 26.94
C GLY A 264 -25.33 2.24 28.31
N ASN A 265 -24.02 2.49 28.34
CA ASN A 265 -23.31 2.98 29.52
C ASN A 265 -22.45 4.20 29.15
N GLY A 266 -22.16 5.08 30.10
CA GLY A 266 -21.37 6.30 29.90
C GLY A 266 -21.81 7.45 30.81
N ARG A 267 -21.91 8.65 30.25
CA ARG A 267 -22.13 9.92 30.99
C ARG A 267 -23.60 10.14 31.35
N PHE A 268 -24.20 9.27 32.17
CA PHE A 268 -25.61 9.38 32.58
C PHE A 268 -26.00 10.77 33.09
N ASN A 269 -25.17 11.38 33.93
CA ASN A 269 -25.43 12.69 34.53
C ASN A 269 -25.76 13.78 33.50
N LEU A 270 -25.15 13.72 32.30
CA LEU A 270 -25.41 14.68 31.23
C LEU A 270 -26.84 14.60 30.71
N TYR A 271 -27.42 13.39 30.70
CA TYR A 271 -28.69 13.12 30.04
C TYR A 271 -29.86 12.96 31.01
N MET A 272 -29.60 12.65 32.29
CA MET A 272 -30.66 12.55 33.30
C MET A 272 -31.34 13.90 33.55
N THR A 273 -30.58 14.99 33.60
CA THR A 273 -31.14 16.37 33.67
C THR A 273 -31.97 16.69 32.43
N GLU A 274 -31.55 16.23 31.25
CA GLU A 274 -32.31 16.33 30.00
C GLU A 274 -33.57 15.45 29.95
N CYS A 275 -33.93 14.76 31.03
CA CYS A 275 -35.12 13.90 31.09
C CYS A 275 -36.09 14.25 32.22
N GLU A 276 -35.87 15.32 32.99
CA GLU A 276 -36.65 15.60 34.20
C GLU A 276 -38.16 15.65 33.96
N ASP A 277 -38.60 16.17 32.82
CA ASP A 277 -40.01 16.31 32.44
C ASP A 277 -40.60 15.06 31.75
N ILE A 278 -39.76 14.08 31.40
CA ILE A 278 -40.12 12.88 30.62
C ILE A 278 -39.65 11.56 31.24
N TRP A 279 -39.07 11.60 32.44
CA TRP A 279 -38.45 10.45 33.11
C TRP A 279 -39.39 9.24 33.24
N MET A 280 -40.69 9.48 33.42
CA MET A 280 -41.69 8.42 33.51
C MET A 280 -41.81 7.62 32.21
N ASN A 281 -41.48 8.20 31.06
CA ASN A 281 -41.55 7.60 29.73
C ASN A 281 -40.21 7.02 29.23
N VAL A 282 -39.11 7.30 29.93
CA VAL A 282 -37.75 6.87 29.57
C VAL A 282 -37.32 5.68 30.44
N THR A 283 -36.71 4.67 29.82
CA THR A 283 -36.17 3.50 30.52
C THR A 283 -34.67 3.38 30.24
N TRP A 284 -33.87 3.52 31.30
CA TRP A 284 -32.42 3.35 31.26
C TRP A 284 -32.05 1.92 31.65
N THR A 285 -31.37 1.19 30.76
CA THR A 285 -31.06 -0.22 31.00
C THR A 285 -29.62 -0.48 31.44
N GLY A 286 -28.73 0.51 31.26
CA GLY A 286 -27.29 0.31 31.44
C GLY A 286 -26.69 -0.55 30.33
N PHE A 287 -25.54 -1.17 30.62
CA PHE A 287 -24.91 -2.11 29.71
C PHE A 287 -25.65 -3.47 29.77
N LEU A 288 -26.04 -3.99 28.61
CA LEU A 288 -26.75 -5.26 28.49
C LEU A 288 -25.91 -6.32 27.78
N SER A 289 -26.18 -7.59 28.10
CA SER A 289 -25.68 -8.73 27.32
C SER A 289 -26.32 -8.73 25.92
N LYS A 290 -25.71 -9.45 24.97
CA LYS A 290 -26.21 -9.51 23.59
C LYS A 290 -27.60 -10.14 23.50
N GLU A 291 -27.86 -11.16 24.31
CA GLU A 291 -29.15 -11.85 24.36
C GLU A 291 -30.26 -10.88 24.79
N LYS A 292 -30.01 -10.08 25.83
CA LYS A 292 -30.95 -9.04 26.29
C LYS A 292 -31.13 -7.90 25.31
N LEU A 293 -30.05 -7.51 24.64
CA LEU A 293 -30.12 -6.47 23.62
C LEU A 293 -30.97 -6.92 22.41
N TYR A 294 -30.87 -8.19 22.01
CA TYR A 294 -31.71 -8.75 20.94
C TYR A 294 -33.18 -8.85 21.33
N GLU A 295 -33.50 -9.16 22.59
CA GLU A 295 -34.87 -9.04 23.11
C GLU A 295 -35.40 -7.60 22.95
N LEU A 296 -34.58 -6.57 23.19
CA LEU A 296 -34.98 -5.17 22.99
C LEU A 296 -35.18 -4.80 21.51
N TYR A 297 -34.28 -5.21 20.62
CA TYR A 297 -34.47 -4.97 19.18
C TYR A 297 -35.77 -5.59 18.65
N ALA A 298 -36.15 -6.76 19.17
CA ALA A 298 -37.36 -7.46 18.76
C ALA A 298 -38.66 -6.77 19.22
N ILE A 299 -38.67 -6.13 20.41
CA ILE A 299 -39.86 -5.44 20.91
C ILE A 299 -39.98 -4.00 20.43
N ALA A 300 -38.88 -3.36 20.06
CA ALA A 300 -38.87 -1.98 19.58
C ALA A 300 -39.67 -1.81 18.28
N ASP A 301 -40.16 -0.59 18.05
CA ASP A 301 -40.85 -0.22 16.81
C ASP A 301 -39.95 0.63 15.91
N ILE A 302 -39.12 1.49 16.50
CA ILE A 302 -38.21 2.39 15.78
C ILE A 302 -36.86 2.42 16.51
N GLY A 303 -35.77 2.22 15.78
CA GLY A 303 -34.40 2.49 16.24
C GLY A 303 -33.97 3.91 15.87
N VAL A 304 -33.33 4.64 16.78
CA VAL A 304 -32.81 6.00 16.52
C VAL A 304 -31.30 6.06 16.73
N MET A 305 -30.59 6.57 15.72
CA MET A 305 -29.13 6.69 15.70
C MET A 305 -28.68 8.08 15.21
N PRO A 306 -28.90 9.15 16.01
CA PRO A 306 -28.49 10.51 15.68
C PRO A 306 -26.99 10.76 15.94
N SER A 307 -26.12 9.89 15.42
CA SER A 307 -24.68 9.97 15.70
C SER A 307 -23.98 11.03 14.85
N PHE A 308 -22.90 11.63 15.35
CA PHE A 308 -22.07 12.57 14.61
C PHE A 308 -20.95 11.90 13.82
N HIS A 309 -20.53 10.71 14.23
CA HIS A 309 -19.54 9.92 13.51
C HIS A 309 -19.73 8.41 13.71
N GLU A 310 -19.81 7.69 12.60
CA GLU A 310 -19.90 6.22 12.55
C GLU A 310 -19.36 5.71 11.20
N GLN A 311 -18.36 4.84 11.20
CA GLN A 311 -17.88 4.24 9.95
C GLN A 311 -18.73 3.03 9.52
N CYS A 312 -18.89 2.04 10.38
CA CYS A 312 -19.71 0.87 10.08
C CYS A 312 -20.29 0.32 11.38
N SER A 313 -21.42 0.89 11.80
CA SER A 313 -21.93 0.71 13.16
C SER A 313 -22.49 -0.69 13.39
N TYR A 314 -21.92 -1.44 14.33
CA TYR A 314 -22.48 -2.74 14.74
C TYR A 314 -23.91 -2.62 15.26
N VAL A 315 -24.26 -1.50 15.91
CA VAL A 315 -25.64 -1.26 16.37
C VAL A 315 -26.60 -1.18 15.18
N ALA A 316 -26.22 -0.46 14.11
CA ALA A 316 -27.04 -0.41 12.90
C ALA A 316 -27.14 -1.78 12.23
N ILE A 317 -26.04 -2.55 12.18
CA ILE A 317 -26.04 -3.93 11.66
C ILE A 317 -27.01 -4.79 12.46
N GLU A 318 -26.98 -4.73 13.79
CA GLU A 318 -27.86 -5.50 14.66
C GLU A 318 -29.34 -5.11 14.50
N MET A 319 -29.64 -3.81 14.44
CA MET A 319 -31.00 -3.33 14.21
C MET A 319 -31.53 -3.80 12.84
N MET A 320 -30.70 -3.68 11.78
CA MET A 320 -31.04 -4.20 10.44
C MET A 320 -31.20 -5.73 10.46
N MET A 321 -30.31 -6.44 11.15
CA MET A 321 -30.39 -7.89 11.35
C MET A 321 -31.71 -8.27 12.02
N CYS A 322 -32.22 -7.51 12.98
CA CYS A 322 -33.52 -7.77 13.62
C CYS A 322 -34.71 -7.25 12.80
N GLY A 323 -34.48 -6.61 11.65
CA GLY A 323 -35.53 -5.99 10.85
C GLY A 323 -36.20 -4.79 11.54
N LEU A 324 -35.49 -4.13 12.47
CA LEU A 324 -35.95 -2.91 13.13
C LEU A 324 -35.79 -1.73 12.17
N PRO A 325 -36.85 -0.96 11.87
CA PRO A 325 -36.74 0.29 11.10
C PRO A 325 -35.88 1.32 11.83
N ILE A 326 -34.97 1.98 11.11
CA ILE A 326 -33.96 2.86 11.70
C ILE A 326 -34.11 4.27 11.16
N ILE A 327 -34.03 5.27 12.05
CA ILE A 327 -33.73 6.66 11.69
C ILE A 327 -32.27 6.90 12.06
N ALA A 328 -31.44 7.13 11.05
CA ALA A 328 -29.99 7.22 11.21
C ALA A 328 -29.46 8.52 10.61
N SER A 329 -28.44 9.09 11.25
CA SER A 329 -27.84 10.33 10.76
C SER A 329 -27.08 10.14 9.45
N THR A 330 -27.01 11.19 8.63
CA THR A 330 -26.26 11.19 7.37
C THR A 330 -24.76 11.38 7.54
N THR A 331 -24.20 11.03 8.70
CA THR A 331 -22.77 11.13 8.94
C THR A 331 -22.02 9.95 8.33
N THR A 332 -20.85 10.26 7.77
CA THR A 332 -19.78 9.32 7.44
C THR A 332 -20.28 8.00 6.82
N GLY A 333 -20.03 6.85 7.46
CA GLY A 333 -20.43 5.57 6.89
C GLY A 333 -21.84 5.11 7.30
N LEU A 334 -22.49 5.75 8.28
CA LEU A 334 -23.87 5.44 8.63
C LEU A 334 -24.86 5.81 7.51
N ALA A 335 -24.57 6.88 6.77
CA ALA A 335 -25.36 7.33 5.63
C ALA A 335 -25.49 6.26 4.54
N GLU A 336 -24.42 5.50 4.25
CA GLU A 336 -24.42 4.45 3.22
C GLU A 336 -25.01 3.12 3.71
N MET A 337 -25.10 2.91 5.03
CA MET A 337 -25.74 1.72 5.60
C MET A 337 -27.25 1.73 5.36
N ILE A 338 -27.86 2.91 5.47
CA ILE A 338 -29.31 3.10 5.35
C ILE A 338 -29.65 3.73 4.01
N GLU A 339 -30.50 3.05 3.24
CA GLU A 339 -31.11 3.61 2.04
C GLU A 339 -32.37 4.41 2.43
N ASN A 340 -32.29 5.73 2.29
CA ASN A 340 -33.32 6.67 2.73
C ASN A 340 -34.69 6.38 2.08
N LYS A 341 -35.75 6.36 2.90
CA LYS A 341 -37.14 6.03 2.53
C LYS A 341 -37.35 4.59 2.02
N VAL A 342 -36.31 3.76 1.97
CA VAL A 342 -36.39 2.36 1.50
C VAL A 342 -36.16 1.39 2.64
N SER A 343 -35.07 1.56 3.39
CA SER A 343 -34.67 0.67 4.52
C SER A 343 -34.65 1.37 5.87
N GLY A 344 -34.89 2.68 5.87
CA GLY A 344 -34.93 3.55 7.04
C GLY A 344 -35.03 5.00 6.60
N LEU A 345 -34.93 5.94 7.54
CA LEU A 345 -34.93 7.38 7.23
C LEU A 345 -33.59 8.01 7.62
N HIS A 346 -33.17 8.96 6.80
CA HIS A 346 -32.02 9.80 7.12
C HIS A 346 -32.41 10.99 7.99
N ILE A 347 -31.58 11.34 8.97
CA ILE A 347 -31.60 12.64 9.66
C ILE A 347 -30.31 13.40 9.33
N PRO A 348 -30.37 14.58 8.68
CA PRO A 348 -29.16 15.32 8.33
C PRO A 348 -28.36 15.75 9.55
N VAL A 349 -27.02 15.70 9.42
CA VAL A 349 -26.11 16.44 10.30
C VAL A 349 -25.78 17.76 9.61
N ILE A 350 -26.09 18.87 10.27
CA ILE A 350 -25.86 20.22 9.76
C ILE A 350 -24.47 20.65 10.24
N GLU A 351 -23.56 20.91 9.29
CA GLU A 351 -22.21 21.41 9.60
C GLU A 351 -22.19 22.94 9.58
N TYR A 352 -21.64 23.53 10.63
CA TYR A 352 -21.28 24.94 10.74
C TYR A 352 -19.75 25.09 10.77
N ALA A 353 -19.24 26.32 10.84
CA ALA A 353 -17.79 26.55 10.85
C ALA A 353 -17.08 25.94 12.08
N ASP A 354 -17.75 25.95 13.24
CA ASP A 354 -17.18 25.58 14.54
C ASP A 354 -17.86 24.35 15.19
N ARG A 355 -18.99 23.89 14.65
CA ARG A 355 -19.78 22.82 15.24
C ARG A 355 -20.60 22.03 14.23
N ALA A 356 -21.19 20.93 14.68
CA ALA A 356 -22.16 20.16 13.92
C ALA A 356 -23.40 19.90 14.81
N GLU A 357 -24.59 19.93 14.23
CA GLU A 357 -25.85 19.76 14.96
C GLU A 357 -26.85 18.87 14.21
N ILE A 358 -27.86 18.39 14.95
CA ILE A 358 -29.00 17.66 14.42
C ILE A 358 -30.27 18.41 14.82
N ASP A 359 -31.22 18.54 13.90
CA ASP A 359 -32.52 19.15 14.21
C ASP A 359 -33.43 18.14 14.94
N SER A 360 -33.60 18.34 16.24
CA SER A 360 -34.50 17.54 17.10
C SER A 360 -35.97 17.59 16.66
N SER A 361 -36.42 18.68 16.07
CA SER A 361 -37.80 18.83 15.57
C SER A 361 -38.01 17.98 14.31
N LEU A 362 -37.06 18.01 13.39
CA LEU A 362 -37.07 17.16 12.20
C LEU A 362 -36.92 15.67 12.56
N LEU A 363 -36.11 15.35 13.59
CA LEU A 363 -36.02 13.99 14.12
C LEU A 363 -37.37 13.53 14.67
N ALA A 364 -38.07 14.38 15.42
CA ALA A 364 -39.41 14.09 15.93
C ALA A 364 -40.42 13.88 14.78
N GLU A 365 -40.40 14.73 13.75
CA GLU A 365 -41.25 14.59 12.56
C GLU A 365 -41.06 13.23 11.88
N LYS A 366 -39.81 12.80 11.70
CA LYS A 366 -39.51 11.49 11.08
C LYS A 366 -39.97 10.31 11.95
N ILE A 367 -39.84 10.42 13.27
CA ILE A 367 -40.34 9.40 14.19
C ILE A 367 -41.88 9.35 14.11
N LEU A 368 -42.56 10.49 14.17
CA LEU A 368 -44.01 10.58 14.04
C LEU A 368 -44.50 10.02 12.71
N TYR A 369 -43.80 10.31 11.61
CA TYR A 369 -44.10 9.72 10.30
C TYR A 369 -44.09 8.19 10.35
N LEU A 370 -43.04 7.58 10.92
CA LEU A 370 -42.96 6.12 11.03
C LEU A 370 -44.04 5.52 11.95
N LEU A 371 -44.42 6.22 13.02
CA LEU A 371 -45.51 5.81 13.90
C LEU A 371 -46.89 5.87 13.19
N GLN A 372 -47.08 6.86 12.31
CA GLN A 372 -48.32 7.07 11.56
C GLN A 372 -48.45 6.16 10.32
N HIS A 373 -47.34 5.61 9.80
CA HIS A 373 -47.31 4.77 8.60
C HIS A 373 -46.79 3.35 8.89
N PRO A 374 -47.47 2.55 9.74
CA PRO A 374 -46.95 1.27 10.24
C PRO A 374 -46.66 0.22 9.16
N VAL A 375 -47.41 0.24 8.05
CA VAL A 375 -47.18 -0.68 6.91
C VAL A 375 -45.85 -0.37 6.23
N GLU A 376 -45.60 0.91 5.94
CA GLU A 376 -44.34 1.37 5.35
C GLU A 376 -43.17 1.13 6.32
N THR A 377 -43.34 1.46 7.60
CA THR A 377 -42.36 1.21 8.65
C THR A 377 -41.96 -0.26 8.71
N LYS A 378 -42.93 -1.18 8.72
CA LYS A 378 -42.65 -2.63 8.67
C LYS A 378 -41.91 -3.04 7.37
N GLN A 379 -42.25 -2.42 6.25
CA GLN A 379 -41.56 -2.68 4.98
C GLN A 379 -40.12 -2.16 4.98
N MET A 380 -39.85 -0.99 5.59
CA MET A 380 -38.50 -0.47 5.78
C MET A 380 -37.65 -1.43 6.62
N GLY A 381 -38.20 -1.95 7.72
CA GLY A 381 -37.53 -2.95 8.56
C GLY A 381 -37.15 -4.23 7.78
N LYS A 382 -38.08 -4.76 6.98
CA LYS A 382 -37.80 -5.90 6.07
C LYS A 382 -36.69 -5.58 5.07
N ASN A 383 -36.68 -4.37 4.52
CA ASN A 383 -35.63 -3.93 3.60
C ASN A 383 -34.28 -3.77 4.30
N GLY A 384 -34.27 -3.27 5.54
CA GLY A 384 -33.07 -3.26 6.41
C GLY A 384 -32.49 -4.66 6.60
N ARG A 385 -33.33 -5.67 6.90
CA ARG A 385 -32.91 -7.07 6.98
C ARG A 385 -32.32 -7.60 5.67
N ARG A 386 -32.89 -7.24 4.52
CA ARG A 386 -32.32 -7.61 3.21
C ARG A 386 -30.94 -6.97 3.01
N ARG A 387 -30.76 -5.71 3.38
CA ARG A 387 -29.45 -5.03 3.33
C ARG A 387 -28.43 -5.70 4.24
N TYR A 388 -28.82 -6.09 5.46
CA TYR A 388 -27.96 -6.90 6.34
C TYR A 388 -27.45 -8.16 5.64
N LEU A 389 -28.36 -8.97 5.07
CA LEU A 389 -27.98 -10.23 4.40
C LEU A 389 -27.03 -9.99 3.22
N GLN A 390 -27.24 -8.91 2.46
CA GLN A 390 -26.48 -8.57 1.26
C GLN A 390 -25.07 -8.02 1.54
N TYR A 391 -24.89 -7.23 2.61
CA TYR A 391 -23.67 -6.44 2.81
C TYR A 391 -22.98 -6.66 4.15
N TYR A 392 -23.71 -7.04 5.19
CA TYR A 392 -23.24 -6.98 6.59
C TYR A 392 -23.29 -8.34 7.31
N SER A 393 -23.59 -9.41 6.59
CA SER A 393 -23.51 -10.76 7.14
C SER A 393 -22.04 -11.21 7.28
N SER A 394 -21.78 -12.05 8.29
CA SER A 394 -20.45 -12.61 8.54
C SER A 394 -19.88 -13.34 7.30
N ASP A 395 -20.73 -13.97 6.48
CA ASP A 395 -20.31 -14.63 5.24
C ASP A 395 -19.76 -13.65 4.20
N ILE A 396 -20.43 -12.52 3.98
CA ILE A 396 -19.98 -11.49 3.04
C ILE A 396 -18.67 -10.88 3.55
N PHE A 397 -18.58 -10.61 4.85
CA PHE A 397 -17.35 -10.14 5.49
C PHE A 397 -16.20 -11.13 5.31
N ARG A 398 -16.43 -12.42 5.58
CA ARG A 398 -15.47 -13.51 5.36
C ARG A 398 -14.96 -13.55 3.92
N ILE A 399 -15.86 -13.55 2.94
CA ILE A 399 -15.50 -13.61 1.52
C ILE A 399 -14.61 -12.42 1.13
N ASN A 400 -14.96 -11.21 1.58
CA ASN A 400 -14.20 -10.00 1.26
C ASN A 400 -12.82 -9.99 1.94
N MET A 401 -12.73 -10.43 3.20
CA MET A 401 -11.45 -10.54 3.91
C MET A 401 -10.52 -11.58 3.28
N LEU A 402 -11.05 -12.76 2.92
CA LEU A 402 -10.26 -13.80 2.25
C LEU A 402 -9.75 -13.32 0.88
N LYS A 403 -10.60 -12.65 0.09
CA LYS A 403 -10.19 -12.05 -1.19
C LYS A 403 -9.07 -11.04 -1.02
N LEU A 404 -9.17 -10.17 -0.02
CA LEU A 404 -8.13 -9.18 0.27
C LEU A 404 -6.81 -9.85 0.66
N TYR A 405 -6.82 -10.78 1.61
CA TYR A 405 -5.56 -11.41 2.03
C TYR A 405 -4.92 -12.21 0.89
N ALA A 406 -5.73 -12.83 0.03
CA ALA A 406 -5.23 -13.47 -1.18
C ALA A 406 -4.56 -12.46 -2.13
N SER A 407 -5.19 -11.30 -2.39
CA SER A 407 -4.61 -10.28 -3.28
C SER A 407 -3.32 -9.67 -2.73
N VAL A 408 -3.29 -9.37 -1.42
CA VAL A 408 -2.10 -8.86 -0.75
C VAL A 408 -0.97 -9.90 -0.74
N SER A 409 -1.31 -11.19 -0.59
CA SER A 409 -0.32 -12.26 -0.70
C SER A 409 0.19 -12.48 -2.13
N GLN A 410 -0.62 -12.20 -3.16
CA GLN A 410 -0.27 -12.36 -4.58
C GLN A 410 0.57 -11.20 -5.13
N GLN A 411 0.37 -9.97 -4.64
CA GLN A 411 1.23 -8.83 -5.00
C GLN A 411 2.71 -9.15 -4.75
N ARG A 412 3.01 -9.89 -3.69
CA ARG A 412 4.37 -10.37 -3.38
C ARG A 412 4.91 -11.45 -4.32
N GLY A 413 4.03 -12.16 -5.03
CA GLY A 413 4.42 -13.14 -6.06
C GLY A 413 4.91 -12.50 -7.35
N ASP A 414 4.67 -11.19 -7.52
CA ASP A 414 4.94 -10.42 -8.75
C ASP A 414 5.84 -9.19 -8.52
N ASP A 415 6.43 -9.03 -7.32
CA ASP A 415 7.30 -7.89 -6.95
C ASP A 415 8.68 -7.89 -7.63
N LYS A 416 9.05 -8.99 -8.31
CA LYS A 416 10.29 -9.05 -9.07
C LYS A 416 10.15 -8.25 -10.36
N ILE A 417 11.14 -7.42 -10.67
CA ILE A 417 11.22 -6.70 -11.93
C ILE A 417 11.25 -7.74 -13.06
N LYS A 418 10.21 -7.78 -13.89
CA LYS A 418 10.13 -8.64 -15.05
C LYS A 418 11.08 -8.10 -16.11
N THR A 419 12.07 -8.91 -16.46
CA THR A 419 13.14 -8.55 -17.38
C THR A 419 13.18 -9.52 -18.54
N LEU A 420 13.30 -8.99 -19.75
CA LEU A 420 13.57 -9.77 -20.95
C LEU A 420 14.99 -9.54 -21.42
N ILE A 421 15.79 -10.59 -21.56
CA ILE A 421 17.05 -10.53 -22.32
C ILE A 421 16.75 -10.88 -23.77
N VAL A 422 17.12 -10.00 -24.69
CA VAL A 422 17.08 -10.27 -26.14
C VAL A 422 18.47 -10.66 -26.60
N THR A 423 18.61 -11.88 -27.13
CA THR A 423 19.90 -12.46 -27.54
C THR A 423 19.71 -13.51 -28.65
N GLY A 424 20.75 -14.28 -28.97
CA GLY A 424 20.74 -15.38 -29.96
C GLY A 424 21.59 -15.12 -31.21
N GLN A 425 22.04 -13.89 -31.42
CA GLN A 425 23.08 -13.52 -32.37
C GLN A 425 23.94 -12.41 -31.78
N ASN A 426 25.23 -12.68 -31.59
CA ASN A 426 26.21 -11.69 -31.16
C ASN A 426 27.58 -12.06 -31.76
N ASN A 427 28.44 -11.07 -31.99
CA ASN A 427 29.85 -11.29 -32.36
C ASN A 427 30.71 -11.80 -31.19
N HIS A 428 30.19 -11.79 -29.97
CA HIS A 428 30.74 -12.46 -28.80
C HIS A 428 29.95 -13.75 -28.46
N THR A 429 30.46 -14.53 -27.50
CA THR A 429 29.83 -15.77 -27.01
C THR A 429 28.52 -15.48 -26.26
N TRP A 430 27.44 -15.22 -27.01
CA TRP A 430 26.16 -14.80 -26.44
C TRP A 430 25.61 -15.84 -25.47
N GLU A 431 25.90 -17.13 -25.68
CA GLU A 431 25.53 -18.22 -24.79
C GLU A 431 26.08 -18.02 -23.37
N VAL A 432 27.23 -17.38 -23.24
CA VAL A 432 27.89 -17.08 -21.95
C VAL A 432 27.41 -15.75 -21.38
N SER A 433 27.29 -14.69 -22.19
CA SER A 433 26.87 -13.37 -21.70
C SER A 433 25.45 -13.38 -21.17
N HIS A 434 24.47 -13.91 -21.92
CA HIS A 434 23.08 -13.89 -21.47
C HIS A 434 22.90 -14.74 -20.20
N ALA A 435 23.63 -15.85 -20.08
CA ALA A 435 23.62 -16.71 -18.90
C ALA A 435 24.23 -15.98 -17.67
N ALA A 436 25.35 -15.28 -17.86
CA ALA A 436 25.97 -14.48 -16.81
C ALA A 436 25.07 -13.30 -16.38
N ILE A 437 24.52 -12.53 -17.33
CA ILE A 437 23.57 -11.44 -17.03
C ILE A 437 22.36 -11.98 -16.28
N LYS A 438 21.79 -13.10 -16.73
CA LYS A 438 20.66 -13.74 -16.05
C LYS A 438 21.00 -14.12 -14.62
N GLN A 439 22.17 -14.73 -14.37
CA GLN A 439 22.61 -15.08 -13.02
C GLN A 439 22.81 -13.84 -12.15
N ILE A 440 23.50 -12.81 -12.66
CA ILE A 440 23.71 -11.55 -11.93
C ILE A 440 22.37 -10.95 -11.48
N LEU A 441 21.41 -10.84 -12.41
CA LEU A 441 20.09 -10.27 -12.13
C LEU A 441 19.26 -11.15 -11.17
N GLU A 442 19.14 -12.46 -11.42
CA GLU A 442 18.30 -13.33 -10.60
C GLU A 442 18.88 -13.57 -9.20
N ASN A 443 20.20 -13.62 -9.04
CA ASN A 443 20.86 -13.82 -7.75
C ASN A 443 20.68 -12.64 -6.79
N SER A 444 20.35 -11.44 -7.30
CA SER A 444 19.96 -10.30 -6.47
C SER A 444 18.60 -10.46 -5.80
N GLU A 445 17.81 -11.46 -6.22
CA GLU A 445 16.41 -11.67 -5.85
C GLU A 445 15.43 -10.55 -6.28
N LEU A 446 15.90 -9.49 -6.94
CA LEU A 446 15.09 -8.35 -7.41
C LEU A 446 14.44 -8.60 -8.78
N PHE A 447 15.02 -9.47 -9.61
CA PHE A 447 14.60 -9.65 -11.00
C PHE A 447 14.05 -11.05 -11.26
N LYS A 448 13.11 -11.13 -12.20
CA LYS A 448 12.66 -12.36 -12.85
C LYS A 448 12.97 -12.23 -14.32
N VAL A 449 13.82 -13.11 -14.85
CA VAL A 449 14.44 -12.93 -16.15
C VAL A 449 13.96 -14.01 -17.13
N ASP A 450 13.31 -13.57 -18.20
CA ASP A 450 13.02 -14.38 -19.38
C ASP A 450 14.02 -14.08 -20.50
N VAL A 451 14.18 -15.00 -21.45
CA VAL A 451 15.14 -14.88 -22.56
C VAL A 451 14.41 -15.07 -23.89
N ALA A 452 14.54 -14.08 -24.79
CA ALA A 452 14.12 -14.18 -26.18
C ALA A 452 15.32 -14.52 -27.06
N LEU A 453 15.33 -15.74 -27.59
CA LEU A 453 16.35 -16.22 -28.52
C LEU A 453 15.93 -15.97 -29.96
N SER A 454 16.73 -15.21 -30.69
CA SER A 454 16.58 -15.07 -32.13
C SER A 454 16.91 -16.39 -32.85
N PRO A 455 16.38 -16.60 -34.06
CA PRO A 455 16.94 -17.54 -35.03
C PRO A 455 18.45 -17.31 -35.23
N LYS A 456 19.17 -18.36 -35.66
CA LYS A 456 20.59 -18.25 -36.05
C LYS A 456 20.76 -17.27 -37.22
N ALA A 457 21.94 -16.66 -37.31
CA ALA A 457 22.29 -15.74 -38.39
C ALA A 457 21.97 -16.32 -39.78
N GLY A 458 21.35 -15.50 -40.63
CA GLY A 458 20.90 -15.85 -41.98
C GLY A 458 19.64 -16.73 -42.04
N LYS A 459 18.96 -17.01 -40.91
CA LYS A 459 17.67 -17.71 -40.89
C LYS A 459 16.48 -16.74 -40.88
N ILE A 460 15.30 -17.27 -41.17
CA ILE A 460 14.07 -16.48 -41.29
C ILE A 460 13.70 -15.86 -39.93
N MET A 461 13.74 -14.53 -39.85
CA MET A 461 13.44 -13.75 -38.65
C MET A 461 11.94 -13.50 -38.42
N SER A 462 11.06 -13.81 -39.38
CA SER A 462 9.63 -13.42 -39.36
C SER A 462 8.85 -13.84 -38.10
N ASN A 463 9.30 -14.90 -37.43
CA ASN A 463 8.67 -15.45 -36.23
C ASN A 463 9.31 -14.94 -34.92
N PHE A 464 10.39 -14.16 -35.00
CA PHE A 464 11.03 -13.57 -33.84
C PHE A 464 10.25 -12.34 -33.38
N ARG A 465 9.25 -12.56 -32.51
CA ARG A 465 8.27 -11.56 -32.07
C ARG A 465 8.10 -11.59 -30.53
N PRO A 466 9.13 -11.21 -29.76
CA PRO A 466 8.98 -11.06 -28.32
C PRO A 466 7.92 -9.99 -27.98
N ASP A 467 7.11 -10.24 -26.95
CA ASP A 467 6.15 -9.26 -26.43
C ASP A 467 6.81 -8.40 -25.33
N PHE A 468 7.33 -7.24 -25.72
CA PHE A 468 8.00 -6.33 -24.80
C PHE A 468 7.07 -5.72 -23.74
N SER A 469 5.75 -5.71 -23.97
CA SER A 469 4.78 -5.05 -23.08
C SER A 469 4.63 -5.76 -21.73
N LEU A 470 5.07 -7.02 -21.63
CA LEU A 470 5.01 -7.83 -20.41
C LEU A 470 6.12 -7.50 -19.40
N TYR A 471 7.11 -6.71 -19.80
CA TYR A 471 8.33 -6.48 -19.04
C TYR A 471 8.45 -5.04 -18.56
N GLN A 472 9.21 -4.84 -17.48
CA GLN A 472 9.59 -3.50 -17.01
C GLN A 472 10.99 -3.11 -17.53
N LEU A 473 11.81 -4.11 -17.85
CA LEU A 473 13.18 -3.96 -18.31
C LEU A 473 13.47 -4.87 -19.50
N VAL A 474 14.12 -4.34 -20.52
CA VAL A 474 14.68 -5.11 -21.64
C VAL A 474 16.20 -4.94 -21.65
N VAL A 475 16.93 -6.05 -21.66
CA VAL A 475 18.39 -6.08 -21.80
C VAL A 475 18.72 -6.53 -23.21
N LEU A 476 19.45 -5.70 -23.95
CA LEU A 476 19.92 -6.02 -25.29
C LEU A 476 21.32 -6.61 -25.24
N ASP A 477 21.43 -7.88 -25.62
CA ASP A 477 22.67 -8.63 -25.83
C ASP A 477 22.64 -9.21 -27.25
N TYR A 478 22.57 -8.32 -28.24
CA TYR A 478 22.29 -8.67 -29.63
C TYR A 478 22.91 -7.68 -30.61
N ASN A 479 23.62 -8.19 -31.64
CA ASN A 479 24.07 -7.39 -32.79
C ASN A 479 24.10 -8.16 -34.11
N GLY A 480 23.16 -9.08 -34.28
CA GLY A 480 22.99 -9.84 -35.52
C GLY A 480 22.00 -9.23 -36.50
N ASP A 481 21.32 -10.11 -37.23
CA ASP A 481 20.36 -9.79 -38.30
C ASP A 481 19.28 -8.79 -37.86
N ARG A 482 18.82 -7.99 -38.82
CA ARG A 482 17.74 -7.02 -38.63
C ARG A 482 16.46 -7.69 -38.13
N TRP A 483 15.84 -7.12 -37.10
CA TRP A 483 14.54 -7.59 -36.60
C TRP A 483 13.42 -7.34 -37.64
N PRO A 484 12.32 -8.12 -37.60
CA PRO A 484 11.13 -7.79 -38.38
C PRO A 484 10.57 -6.43 -37.97
N GLU A 485 10.01 -5.69 -38.92
CA GLU A 485 9.41 -4.36 -38.70
C GLU A 485 8.40 -4.33 -37.54
N GLU A 486 7.62 -5.41 -37.36
CA GLU A 486 6.67 -5.55 -36.25
C GLU A 486 7.37 -5.60 -34.89
N THR A 487 8.48 -6.30 -34.79
CA THR A 487 9.31 -6.40 -33.58
C THR A 487 9.99 -5.07 -33.30
N GLU A 488 10.50 -4.39 -34.33
CA GLU A 488 11.04 -3.05 -34.21
C GLU A 488 10.02 -2.07 -33.64
N LYS A 489 8.81 -2.07 -34.20
CA LYS A 489 7.70 -1.21 -33.76
C LYS A 489 7.29 -1.53 -32.32
N SER A 490 7.20 -2.80 -31.95
CA SER A 490 6.87 -3.22 -30.59
C SER A 490 7.93 -2.77 -29.58
N PHE A 491 9.21 -2.88 -29.93
CA PHE A 491 10.30 -2.38 -29.10
C PHE A 491 10.24 -0.86 -28.93
N LEU A 492 10.02 -0.10 -30.02
CA LEU A 492 9.89 1.36 -29.95
C LEU A 492 8.71 1.78 -29.08
N ASP A 493 7.55 1.12 -29.21
CA ASP A 493 6.37 1.40 -28.38
C ASP A 493 6.65 1.16 -26.88
N PHE A 494 7.39 0.09 -26.54
CA PHE A 494 7.86 -0.15 -25.17
C PHE A 494 8.75 1.00 -24.65
N VAL A 495 9.72 1.43 -25.45
CA VAL A 495 10.64 2.52 -25.09
C VAL A 495 9.88 3.85 -24.94
N GLU A 496 9.01 4.20 -25.88
CA GLU A 496 8.24 5.45 -25.87
C GLU A 496 7.28 5.55 -24.66
N LYS A 497 6.75 4.41 -24.21
CA LYS A 497 5.93 4.31 -22.99
C LYS A 497 6.72 4.40 -21.69
N GLY A 498 8.05 4.52 -21.75
CA GLY A 498 8.93 4.67 -20.59
C GLY A 498 9.48 3.37 -20.04
N GLY A 499 9.51 2.31 -20.86
CA GLY A 499 10.18 1.06 -20.54
C GLY A 499 11.68 1.24 -20.27
N GLY A 500 12.22 0.46 -19.33
CA GLY A 500 13.65 0.46 -19.02
C GLY A 500 14.44 -0.34 -20.04
N VAL A 501 15.59 0.18 -20.48
CA VAL A 501 16.47 -0.52 -21.43
C VAL A 501 17.90 -0.57 -20.91
N ILE A 502 18.54 -1.73 -21.05
CA ILE A 502 19.99 -1.86 -20.94
C ILE A 502 20.58 -2.14 -22.31
N ILE A 503 21.57 -1.33 -22.69
CA ILE A 503 22.44 -1.58 -23.84
C ILE A 503 23.72 -2.19 -23.29
N TYR A 504 23.91 -3.48 -23.52
CA TYR A 504 25.06 -4.22 -23.01
C TYR A 504 26.10 -4.42 -24.12
N HIS A 505 27.31 -3.96 -23.86
CA HIS A 505 28.52 -4.21 -24.63
C HIS A 505 28.28 -4.05 -26.14
N ALA A 506 28.40 -5.12 -26.92
CA ALA A 506 28.32 -5.10 -28.37
C ALA A 506 26.92 -4.82 -28.94
N ALA A 507 25.87 -4.71 -28.12
CA ALA A 507 24.54 -4.33 -28.57
C ALA A 507 24.49 -2.91 -29.18
N ASN A 508 25.43 -2.05 -28.82
CA ASN A 508 25.59 -0.73 -29.42
C ASN A 508 26.20 -0.77 -30.84
N ASN A 509 26.62 -1.94 -31.32
CA ASN A 509 27.12 -2.12 -32.69
C ASN A 509 25.97 -2.37 -33.65
N ALA A 510 24.85 -2.90 -33.19
CA ALA A 510 23.76 -3.33 -34.03
C ALA A 510 23.15 -2.18 -34.85
N PHE A 511 22.55 -2.54 -35.99
CA PHE A 511 21.49 -1.77 -36.62
C PHE A 511 21.90 -0.34 -37.03
N ARG A 512 23.08 -0.16 -37.62
CA ARG A 512 23.58 1.15 -38.07
C ARG A 512 22.55 2.00 -38.82
N HIS A 513 21.75 1.41 -39.70
CA HIS A 513 20.80 2.17 -40.53
C HIS A 513 19.46 2.51 -39.82
N TRP A 514 19.26 2.07 -38.57
CA TRP A 514 18.06 2.38 -37.80
C TRP A 514 18.26 3.63 -36.95
N LYS A 515 17.71 4.74 -37.43
CA LYS A 515 17.89 6.05 -36.80
C LYS A 515 17.43 6.06 -35.33
N GLU A 516 16.26 5.49 -35.04
CA GLU A 516 15.69 5.46 -33.70
C GLU A 516 16.52 4.60 -32.75
N TYR A 517 17.03 3.45 -33.21
CA TYR A 517 17.93 2.62 -32.40
C TYR A 517 19.25 3.32 -32.09
N ASN A 518 19.86 3.98 -33.09
CA ASN A 518 21.11 4.73 -32.87
C ASN A 518 20.91 5.90 -31.89
N ARG A 519 19.69 6.45 -31.80
CA ARG A 519 19.31 7.39 -30.74
C ARG A 519 19.21 6.68 -29.39
N ILE A 520 18.51 5.55 -29.30
CA ILE A 520 18.35 4.77 -28.06
C ILE A 520 19.71 4.37 -27.46
N ILE A 521 20.68 3.95 -28.27
CA ILE A 521 22.02 3.59 -27.76
C ILE A 521 22.90 4.80 -27.46
N GLY A 522 22.52 6.01 -27.90
CA GLY A 522 23.29 7.25 -27.76
C GLY A 522 24.48 7.34 -28.73
N PHE A 523 25.35 6.33 -28.72
CA PHE A 523 26.41 6.13 -29.70
C PHE A 523 26.74 4.64 -29.87
N GLY A 524 27.43 4.32 -30.96
CA GLY A 524 27.85 2.97 -31.32
C GLY A 524 29.21 2.92 -32.01
N GLY A 525 29.63 1.71 -32.37
CA GLY A 525 30.87 1.45 -33.09
C GLY A 525 30.69 0.32 -34.10
N TRP A 526 31.72 0.01 -34.88
CA TRP A 526 31.70 -1.04 -35.90
C TRP A 526 30.57 -0.86 -36.94
N GLU A 527 30.25 -1.91 -37.71
CA GLU A 527 29.33 -1.86 -38.87
C GLU A 527 29.68 -0.75 -39.89
N GLU A 528 30.98 -0.51 -40.08
CA GLU A 528 31.51 0.52 -40.99
C GLU A 528 31.07 1.96 -40.65
N ARG A 529 30.65 2.21 -39.40
CA ARG A 529 30.34 3.57 -38.92
C ARG A 529 31.53 4.51 -39.18
N ASN A 530 31.23 5.76 -39.52
CA ASN A 530 32.21 6.83 -39.76
C ASN A 530 31.62 8.20 -39.39
N ASP A 531 32.23 9.30 -39.83
CA ASP A 531 31.79 10.66 -39.52
C ASP A 531 30.37 11.00 -40.03
N ALA A 532 29.83 10.25 -41.00
CA ALA A 532 28.43 10.39 -41.42
C ALA A 532 27.42 9.92 -40.35
N ASP A 533 27.84 9.05 -39.42
CA ASP A 533 26.99 8.50 -38.37
C ASP A 533 26.97 9.36 -37.10
N GLY A 534 27.87 10.34 -37.00
CA GLY A 534 27.91 11.30 -35.91
C GLY A 534 29.33 11.71 -35.47
N PRO A 535 29.44 12.70 -34.57
CA PRO A 535 30.71 13.08 -33.96
C PRO A 535 31.34 11.92 -33.18
N TYR A 536 32.66 11.98 -32.97
CA TYR A 536 33.26 11.25 -31.85
C TYR A 536 32.76 11.84 -30.53
N ILE A 537 32.55 10.98 -29.55
CA ILE A 537 32.06 11.37 -28.24
C ILE A 537 32.99 10.82 -27.18
N TYR A 538 33.67 11.71 -26.47
CA TYR A 538 34.71 11.36 -25.49
C TYR A 538 34.83 12.45 -24.43
N MET A 539 35.60 12.20 -23.38
CA MET A 539 35.86 13.14 -22.31
C MET A 539 37.17 13.91 -22.58
N LYS A 540 37.18 15.20 -22.25
CA LYS A 540 38.40 16.01 -22.22
C LYS A 540 38.26 17.07 -21.14
N ASP A 541 39.26 17.20 -20.28
CA ASP A 541 39.26 18.19 -19.19
C ASP A 541 37.99 18.09 -18.31
N ASN A 542 37.55 16.86 -18.00
CA ASN A 542 36.30 16.54 -17.30
C ASN A 542 35.01 17.04 -17.96
N GLN A 543 35.05 17.35 -19.26
CA GLN A 543 33.87 17.75 -20.05
C GLN A 543 33.62 16.79 -21.20
N LEU A 544 32.34 16.62 -21.52
CA LEU A 544 31.89 15.81 -22.65
C LEU A 544 32.12 16.57 -23.97
N VAL A 545 32.89 15.98 -24.89
CA VAL A 545 33.25 16.56 -26.19
C VAL A 545 32.51 15.85 -27.32
N TYR A 546 31.98 16.65 -28.25
CA TYR A 546 31.37 16.20 -29.51
C TYR A 546 32.22 16.66 -30.68
N ASP A 547 33.16 15.82 -31.12
CA ASP A 547 34.08 16.15 -32.20
C ASP A 547 33.48 15.79 -33.56
N LYS A 548 32.95 16.82 -34.23
CA LYS A 548 32.40 16.76 -35.60
C LYS A 548 33.45 16.95 -36.68
N LYS A 549 34.68 17.34 -36.32
CA LYS A 549 35.72 17.77 -37.29
C LYS A 549 36.64 16.62 -37.66
N SER A 550 36.92 15.72 -36.73
CA SER A 550 37.77 14.57 -37.00
C SER A 550 37.03 13.50 -37.80
N SER A 551 37.60 13.09 -38.94
CA SER A 551 37.15 11.93 -39.72
C SER A 551 37.73 10.62 -39.16
N GLY A 552 37.18 9.48 -39.60
CA GLY A 552 37.69 8.15 -39.26
C GLY A 552 36.58 7.16 -38.88
N HIS A 553 36.97 5.90 -38.68
CA HIS A 553 36.03 4.83 -38.33
C HIS A 553 35.36 5.07 -36.96
N GLY A 554 34.15 4.55 -36.80
CA GLY A 554 33.43 4.51 -35.54
C GLY A 554 33.69 3.19 -34.83
N GLY A 555 34.14 3.26 -33.58
CA GLY A 555 34.45 2.11 -32.74
C GLY A 555 35.80 1.48 -33.01
N SER A 556 36.52 1.19 -31.93
CA SER A 556 37.70 0.34 -31.84
C SER A 556 37.96 0.06 -30.36
N HIS A 557 38.94 -0.79 -30.05
CA HIS A 557 39.50 -0.92 -28.72
C HIS A 557 40.96 -1.35 -28.82
N GLY A 558 41.74 -1.07 -27.78
CA GLY A 558 43.08 -1.64 -27.62
C GLY A 558 43.06 -3.14 -27.32
N SER A 559 44.20 -3.66 -26.89
CA SER A 559 44.30 -5.01 -26.34
C SER A 559 43.55 -5.09 -25.01
N GLN A 560 42.93 -6.23 -24.69
CA GLN A 560 42.25 -6.40 -23.40
C GLN A 560 43.21 -6.20 -22.23
N HIS A 561 42.89 -5.30 -21.31
CA HIS A 561 43.71 -4.94 -20.16
C HIS A 561 42.83 -4.46 -19.01
N GLU A 562 43.43 -4.30 -17.83
CA GLU A 562 42.77 -3.68 -16.67
C GLU A 562 42.89 -2.16 -16.77
N PHE A 563 41.82 -1.45 -16.44
CA PHE A 563 41.82 0.02 -16.49
C PHE A 563 41.01 0.62 -15.34
N VAL A 564 41.33 1.87 -15.00
CA VAL A 564 40.65 2.61 -13.94
C VAL A 564 39.50 3.40 -14.53
N LEU A 565 38.31 3.20 -13.96
CA LEU A 565 37.10 3.95 -14.26
C LEU A 565 36.93 5.09 -13.26
N ASN A 566 36.71 6.29 -13.78
CA ASN A 566 36.52 7.52 -13.02
C ASN A 566 35.05 7.93 -13.05
N CYS A 567 34.49 8.23 -11.89
CA CYS A 567 33.08 8.58 -11.72
C CYS A 567 32.79 9.98 -12.28
N GLY A 568 31.88 10.09 -13.25
CA GLY A 568 31.48 11.35 -13.86
C GLY A 568 30.36 12.08 -13.11
N ASN A 569 29.47 11.35 -12.43
CA ASN A 569 28.35 11.92 -11.67
C ASN A 569 28.16 11.13 -10.36
N PRO A 570 28.73 11.56 -9.22
CA PRO A 570 28.64 10.82 -7.95
C PRO A 570 27.25 10.87 -7.27
N GLU A 571 26.39 11.80 -7.68
CA GLU A 571 25.05 11.95 -7.07
C GLU A 571 23.97 11.15 -7.81
N HIS A 572 24.27 10.62 -8.99
CA HIS A 572 23.31 9.80 -9.74
C HIS A 572 22.94 8.54 -8.93
N PRO A 573 21.67 8.07 -8.91
CA PRO A 573 21.26 6.91 -8.12
C PRO A 573 22.10 5.64 -8.32
N ILE A 574 22.62 5.43 -9.54
CA ILE A 574 23.47 4.28 -9.90
C ILE A 574 24.86 4.35 -9.25
N THR A 575 25.43 5.54 -9.15
CA THR A 575 26.82 5.77 -8.69
C THR A 575 26.89 6.22 -7.24
N LYS A 576 25.78 6.67 -6.66
CA LYS A 576 25.72 7.17 -5.28
C LYS A 576 26.33 6.18 -4.29
N GLY A 577 27.35 6.63 -3.57
CA GLY A 577 28.09 5.83 -2.59
C GLY A 577 29.15 4.89 -3.17
N LEU A 578 29.30 4.77 -4.49
CA LEU A 578 30.45 4.07 -5.09
C LEU A 578 31.72 4.92 -4.94
N PRO A 579 32.91 4.29 -4.97
CA PRO A 579 34.18 5.01 -5.07
C PRO A 579 34.23 5.97 -6.27
N THR A 580 34.95 7.08 -6.11
CA THR A 580 35.18 8.07 -7.17
C THR A 580 36.02 7.52 -8.32
N SER A 581 36.83 6.49 -8.06
CA SER A 581 37.63 5.75 -9.03
C SER A 581 37.69 4.27 -8.62
N TRP A 582 37.65 3.36 -9.59
CA TRP A 582 37.80 1.92 -9.34
C TRP A 582 38.40 1.18 -10.53
N ARG A 583 39.13 0.10 -10.26
CA ARG A 583 39.79 -0.71 -11.29
C ARG A 583 38.87 -1.82 -11.78
N HIS A 584 38.59 -1.80 -13.08
CA HIS A 584 37.89 -2.89 -13.75
C HIS A 584 38.87 -4.00 -14.12
N ALA A 585 38.36 -5.24 -14.13
CA ALA A 585 39.15 -6.39 -14.53
C ALA A 585 39.53 -6.32 -16.02
N GLN A 586 40.33 -7.29 -16.49
CA GLN A 586 40.75 -7.37 -17.89
C GLN A 586 39.53 -7.38 -18.84
N ASP A 587 39.42 -6.34 -19.68
CA ASP A 587 38.28 -6.12 -20.57
C ASP A 587 38.66 -5.25 -21.78
N GLU A 588 37.71 -5.00 -22.68
CA GLU A 588 37.84 -4.14 -23.85
C GLU A 588 37.36 -2.71 -23.52
N LEU A 589 38.28 -1.78 -23.35
CA LEU A 589 37.95 -0.36 -23.27
C LEU A 589 37.65 0.17 -24.69
N TYR A 590 36.37 0.32 -25.00
CA TYR A 590 35.92 0.86 -26.29
C TYR A 590 36.38 2.31 -26.46
N ASP A 591 36.82 2.64 -27.67
CA ASP A 591 37.31 3.95 -28.06
C ASP A 591 36.76 4.36 -29.44
N ARG A 592 36.89 5.65 -29.78
CA ARG A 592 36.47 6.17 -31.10
C ARG A 592 35.00 5.90 -31.43
N MET A 593 34.14 5.82 -30.42
CA MET A 593 32.70 5.62 -30.61
C MET A 593 32.05 6.87 -31.22
N ARG A 594 31.02 6.66 -32.05
CA ARG A 594 30.31 7.73 -32.78
C ARG A 594 28.81 7.54 -32.73
N GLY A 595 28.06 8.64 -32.78
CA GLY A 595 26.61 8.58 -32.91
C GLY A 595 25.89 9.89 -32.65
N PRO A 596 24.56 9.86 -32.53
CA PRO A 596 23.72 11.03 -32.28
C PRO A 596 24.09 11.80 -31.00
N GLY A 597 24.61 11.08 -30.00
CA GLY A 597 25.20 11.69 -28.83
C GLY A 597 24.22 12.29 -27.84
N ILE A 598 23.06 11.68 -27.66
CA ILE A 598 22.04 12.12 -26.70
C ILE A 598 22.33 11.58 -25.28
N ILE A 599 23.54 11.80 -24.80
CA ILE A 599 24.00 11.39 -23.46
C ILE A 599 23.33 12.28 -22.41
N GLN A 600 22.75 11.65 -21.39
CA GLN A 600 22.14 12.35 -20.26
C GLN A 600 23.15 12.52 -19.12
N ASP A 601 23.67 11.42 -18.59
CA ASP A 601 24.69 11.41 -17.53
C ASP A 601 25.86 10.52 -17.93
N VAL A 602 27.08 11.03 -17.81
CA VAL A 602 28.30 10.22 -17.85
C VAL A 602 28.51 9.63 -16.45
N LEU A 603 28.38 8.32 -16.31
CA LEU A 603 28.53 7.63 -15.02
C LEU A 603 29.98 7.25 -14.77
N PHE A 604 30.63 6.62 -15.75
CA PHE A 604 32.06 6.29 -15.69
C PHE A 604 32.76 6.44 -17.05
N TRP A 605 34.02 6.89 -17.01
CA TRP A 605 34.93 7.01 -18.15
C TRP A 605 36.33 6.50 -17.77
N ALA A 606 37.15 6.14 -18.74
CA ALA A 606 38.52 5.64 -18.54
C ALA A 606 39.47 6.13 -19.63
N TYR A 607 40.75 6.28 -19.29
CA TYR A 607 41.79 6.62 -20.26
C TYR A 607 42.15 5.41 -21.13
N SER A 608 41.99 5.55 -22.45
CA SER A 608 42.35 4.53 -23.43
C SER A 608 43.84 4.60 -23.76
N ASP A 609 44.63 3.77 -23.10
CA ASP A 609 46.09 3.82 -23.14
C ASP A 609 46.66 3.40 -24.52
N SER A 610 47.42 4.31 -25.15
CA SER A 610 48.08 4.07 -26.42
C SER A 610 49.10 2.92 -26.40
N THR A 611 49.70 2.60 -25.24
CA THR A 611 50.61 1.44 -25.09
C THR A 611 49.87 0.10 -25.25
N THR A 612 48.56 0.09 -25.00
CA THR A 612 47.70 -1.07 -25.24
C THR A 612 47.09 -1.06 -26.65
N ARG A 613 47.46 -0.10 -27.50
CA ARG A 613 46.84 0.24 -28.81
C ARG A 613 45.49 0.99 -28.69
N GLY A 614 45.24 1.64 -27.56
CA GLY A 614 44.10 2.54 -27.36
C GLY A 614 44.23 3.89 -28.09
N SER A 615 43.20 4.73 -27.96
CA SER A 615 43.08 6.00 -28.67
C SER A 615 43.93 7.14 -28.09
N GLY A 616 44.44 7.00 -26.86
CA GLY A 616 45.11 8.06 -26.11
C GLY A 616 44.16 9.13 -25.56
N ARG A 617 42.86 8.83 -25.40
CA ARG A 617 41.81 9.75 -24.93
C ARG A 617 41.06 9.17 -23.74
N ASP A 618 40.35 10.03 -23.00
CA ASP A 618 39.39 9.60 -22.00
C ASP A 618 38.08 9.19 -22.69
N GLU A 619 37.78 7.90 -22.70
CA GLU A 619 36.63 7.31 -23.39
C GLU A 619 35.53 6.95 -22.37
N ILE A 620 34.26 7.04 -22.81
CA ILE A 620 33.10 6.82 -21.93
C ILE A 620 32.78 5.33 -21.89
N ALA A 621 32.62 4.78 -20.68
CA ALA A 621 32.36 3.36 -20.47
C ALA A 621 30.93 3.06 -20.00
N ILE A 622 30.39 3.90 -19.11
CA ILE A 622 29.04 3.72 -18.54
C ILE A 622 28.32 5.07 -18.53
N PHE A 623 27.09 5.10 -19.05
CA PHE A 623 26.31 6.33 -19.18
C PHE A 623 24.81 6.06 -19.29
N THR A 624 24.02 7.12 -19.19
CA THR A 624 22.57 7.09 -19.47
C THR A 624 22.23 7.89 -20.72
N VAL A 625 21.11 7.53 -21.37
CA VAL A 625 20.69 8.15 -22.63
C VAL A 625 19.35 8.88 -22.46
N ASN A 626 19.28 10.12 -22.96
CA ASN A 626 18.06 10.92 -22.93
C ASN A 626 17.15 10.59 -24.13
N TYR A 627 16.16 9.72 -23.91
CA TYR A 627 15.18 9.35 -24.93
C TYR A 627 13.75 9.35 -24.38
N GLY A 628 13.06 10.50 -24.53
CA GLY A 628 11.65 10.62 -24.17
C GLY A 628 11.41 10.32 -22.68
N LYS A 629 10.57 9.33 -22.39
CA LYS A 629 10.27 8.87 -21.02
C LYS A 629 11.08 7.64 -20.59
N ALA A 630 11.87 7.07 -21.50
CA ALA A 630 12.64 5.87 -21.24
C ALA A 630 13.78 6.15 -20.27
N ARG A 631 14.15 5.14 -19.49
CA ARG A 631 15.38 5.14 -18.70
C ARG A 631 16.31 4.12 -19.30
N ILE A 632 17.39 4.61 -19.90
CA ILE A 632 18.32 3.79 -20.67
C ILE A 632 19.66 3.81 -19.97
N PHE A 633 20.14 2.63 -19.59
CA PHE A 633 21.47 2.40 -19.04
C PHE A 633 22.35 1.75 -20.10
N HIS A 634 23.50 2.36 -20.40
CA HIS A 634 24.44 1.85 -21.39
C HIS A 634 25.75 1.51 -20.68
N THR A 635 26.23 0.29 -20.89
CA THR A 635 27.57 -0.15 -20.47
C THR A 635 28.32 -0.75 -21.65
N THR A 636 29.51 -0.23 -21.94
CA THR A 636 30.43 -0.85 -22.92
C THR A 636 31.30 -1.92 -22.28
N LEU A 637 31.25 -2.08 -20.96
CA LEU A 637 31.98 -3.11 -20.23
C LEU A 637 31.33 -4.49 -20.34
N GLY A 638 32.12 -5.51 -20.03
CA GLY A 638 31.70 -6.87 -19.76
C GLY A 638 31.91 -7.79 -20.94
N HIS A 639 33.08 -7.80 -21.58
CA HIS A 639 33.40 -8.77 -22.64
C HIS A 639 33.11 -10.21 -22.21
N ALA A 640 32.34 -10.94 -23.01
CA ALA A 640 31.94 -12.31 -22.70
C ALA A 640 33.11 -13.28 -22.96
N GLY A 641 33.52 -14.00 -21.92
CA GLY A 641 34.55 -15.03 -22.04
C GLY A 641 34.07 -16.31 -22.73
N ASN A 642 34.95 -17.33 -22.73
CA ASN A 642 34.69 -18.61 -23.41
C ASN A 642 33.75 -19.53 -22.63
N SER A 643 33.63 -19.35 -21.31
CA SER A 643 32.73 -20.09 -20.42
C SER A 643 32.39 -19.24 -19.20
N LEU A 644 31.36 -19.60 -18.42
CA LEU A 644 31.02 -18.88 -17.18
C LEU A 644 32.16 -18.89 -16.14
N GLU A 645 32.99 -19.93 -16.13
CA GLU A 645 34.16 -20.05 -15.26
C GLU A 645 35.31 -19.14 -15.71
N ASN A 646 35.46 -18.95 -17.03
CA ASN A 646 36.48 -18.11 -17.66
C ASN A 646 35.85 -16.88 -18.31
N ASN A 647 35.28 -16.00 -17.48
CA ASN A 647 34.54 -14.81 -17.89
C ASN A 647 34.94 -13.56 -17.08
N ILE A 648 36.23 -13.24 -17.09
CA ILE A 648 36.85 -12.34 -16.11
C ILE A 648 36.22 -10.93 -16.05
N ALA A 649 35.90 -10.34 -17.20
CA ALA A 649 35.26 -9.03 -17.27
C ALA A 649 33.88 -9.01 -16.60
N MET A 650 33.04 -10.01 -16.89
CA MET A 650 31.70 -10.12 -16.28
C MET A 650 31.73 -10.65 -14.84
N GLN A 651 32.82 -11.30 -14.43
CA GLN A 651 33.07 -11.70 -13.05
C GLN A 651 33.52 -10.52 -12.18
N CYS A 652 33.95 -9.39 -12.76
CA CYS A 652 34.31 -8.21 -11.98
C CYS A 652 33.13 -7.73 -11.14
N THR A 653 33.35 -7.58 -9.82
CA THR A 653 32.33 -7.10 -8.90
C THR A 653 31.83 -5.72 -9.28
N GLY A 654 32.70 -4.84 -9.78
CA GLY A 654 32.31 -3.50 -10.25
C GLY A 654 31.34 -3.55 -11.44
N PHE A 655 31.56 -4.45 -12.40
CA PHE A 655 30.62 -4.69 -13.50
C PHE A 655 29.27 -5.23 -12.99
N GLN A 656 29.29 -6.26 -12.15
CA GLN A 656 28.05 -6.86 -11.64
C GLN A 656 27.20 -5.85 -10.86
N VAL A 657 27.84 -5.07 -9.98
CA VAL A 657 27.17 -4.03 -9.18
C VAL A 657 26.64 -2.90 -10.06
N THR A 658 27.41 -2.40 -11.01
CA THR A 658 26.96 -1.33 -11.90
C THR A 658 25.84 -1.80 -12.84
N LEU A 659 25.90 -3.04 -13.35
CA LEU A 659 24.82 -3.65 -14.12
C LEU A 659 23.53 -3.78 -13.29
N LEU A 660 23.63 -4.29 -12.07
CA LEU A 660 22.48 -4.47 -11.17
C LEU A 660 21.83 -3.14 -10.78
N ARG A 661 22.63 -2.14 -10.41
CA ARG A 661 22.14 -0.80 -10.06
C ARG A 661 21.56 -0.10 -11.29
N GLY A 662 22.20 -0.25 -12.45
CA GLY A 662 21.71 0.23 -13.74
C GLY A 662 20.37 -0.39 -14.15
N ALA A 663 20.23 -1.70 -13.96
CA ALA A 663 19.00 -2.45 -14.22
C ALA A 663 17.83 -1.98 -13.35
N GLU A 664 18.06 -1.84 -12.05
CA GLU A 664 17.03 -1.39 -11.11
C GLU A 664 16.60 0.05 -11.41
N TRP A 665 17.57 0.92 -11.71
CA TRP A 665 17.31 2.30 -12.10
C TRP A 665 16.54 2.39 -13.41
N ALA A 666 16.95 1.64 -14.44
CA ALA A 666 16.25 1.62 -15.72
C ALA A 666 14.79 1.17 -15.54
N ALA A 667 14.55 0.12 -14.76
CA ALA A 667 13.21 -0.36 -14.49
C ALA A 667 12.36 0.61 -13.64
N THR A 668 12.91 1.18 -12.57
CA THR A 668 12.11 1.81 -11.49
C THR A 668 12.38 3.30 -11.26
N GLY A 669 13.49 3.82 -11.79
CA GLY A 669 14.01 5.15 -11.48
C GLY A 669 14.70 5.27 -10.11
N LYS A 670 14.84 4.16 -9.37
CA LYS A 670 15.46 4.11 -8.05
C LYS A 670 16.54 3.05 -8.01
N VAL A 671 17.42 3.18 -7.01
CA VAL A 671 18.39 2.15 -6.66
C VAL A 671 18.33 1.93 -5.16
N THR A 672 17.97 0.72 -4.74
CA THR A 672 17.81 0.33 -3.33
C THR A 672 18.93 -0.57 -2.84
N GLN A 673 19.70 -1.12 -3.77
CA GLN A 673 20.82 -2.01 -3.48
C GLN A 673 21.95 -1.28 -2.76
N PRO A 674 22.50 -1.85 -1.67
CA PRO A 674 23.66 -1.28 -0.99
C PRO A 674 24.93 -1.44 -1.83
N VAL A 675 25.93 -0.60 -1.56
CA VAL A 675 27.29 -0.79 -2.08
C VAL A 675 27.93 -1.93 -1.27
N PRO A 676 28.41 -2.99 -1.90
CA PRO A 676 28.99 -4.12 -1.17
C PRO A 676 30.43 -3.82 -0.76
N ASP A 677 30.87 -4.44 0.34
CA ASP A 677 32.21 -4.23 0.92
C ASP A 677 33.35 -4.69 -0.01
N ASP A 678 33.05 -5.60 -0.94
CA ASP A 678 33.99 -6.14 -1.93
C ASP A 678 33.97 -5.38 -3.27
N PHE A 679 33.38 -4.17 -3.33
CA PHE A 679 33.46 -3.33 -4.52
C PHE A 679 34.93 -2.95 -4.81
N PRO A 680 35.40 -3.00 -6.09
CA PRO A 680 36.79 -2.71 -6.42
C PRO A 680 37.25 -1.31 -6.00
N THR A 681 38.54 -1.16 -5.72
CA THR A 681 39.16 0.15 -5.48
C THR A 681 40.00 0.54 -6.70
N GLU A 682 40.61 1.73 -6.70
CA GLU A 682 41.51 2.17 -7.77
C GLU A 682 42.74 1.24 -7.96
N THR A 683 43.16 0.55 -6.89
CA THR A 683 44.35 -0.30 -6.89
C THR A 683 44.06 -1.79 -6.78
N THR A 684 42.81 -2.18 -6.52
CA THR A 684 42.43 -3.59 -6.32
C THR A 684 41.22 -3.98 -7.17
N ILE A 685 41.30 -5.17 -7.78
CA ILE A 685 40.18 -5.83 -8.46
C ILE A 685 39.52 -6.81 -7.51
N SER A 686 38.20 -6.97 -7.68
CA SER A 686 37.38 -7.97 -6.98
C SER A 686 36.57 -8.75 -8.00
N LEU A 687 36.49 -10.08 -7.82
CA LEU A 687 35.81 -11.01 -8.74
C LEU A 687 34.80 -11.89 -8.01
N ARG A 688 33.57 -11.94 -8.52
CA ARG A 688 32.47 -12.83 -8.09
C ARG A 688 32.21 -13.90 -9.14
N LYS A 689 32.95 -15.01 -9.04
CA LYS A 689 32.88 -16.13 -10.00
C LYS A 689 31.53 -16.87 -10.03
N ASN A 690 30.75 -16.75 -8.95
CA ASN A 690 29.42 -17.32 -8.81
C ASN A 690 28.30 -16.33 -9.15
N TYR A 691 28.64 -15.12 -9.61
CA TYR A 691 27.68 -14.07 -9.98
C TYR A 691 26.70 -13.71 -8.85
N LYS A 692 27.15 -13.76 -7.59
CA LYS A 692 26.33 -13.51 -6.40
C LYS A 692 26.91 -12.40 -5.53
#